data_AF-A0A846HMY5-F1
#
_entry.id   AF-A0A846HMY5-F1
#
_cell.length_a   1.000
_cell.length_b   1.000
_cell.length_c   1.000
_cell.angle_alpha   90.00
_cell.angle_beta   90.00
_cell.angle_gamma   90.00
#
_symmetry.space_group_name_H-M   'P 1'
#
loop_
_entity.id
_entity.type
_entity.pdbx_description
1 polymer ?
#
loop_
_entity_poly.entity_id
_entity_poly.type
_entity_poly.pdbx_seq_one_letter_code
_entity_poly.pdbx_strand_id
1 'polypeptide(L)'
;MGATIQDHTAQSQALHQRPKCSETGVYGSSQEDQEITILRQQLSACQTQLDLVLGSTSWRILAPLRMTIDVIRADPAYRGALAMLWQRISPARMLRVTRALLAGDPRYRQQLRIVVGRTYARLKKPAGFNAVPLQQRRRPAATNLRLRVVYISGEPGTPGHRYRVVRYADAATMVGAETLLVTVGEAEAQLDTISTAKLLVIWRATWSDTLARVIAAARAAGVRIVFDVDDLMFDPEVASVEVIDGIRTQGLSLNAVREHYARVRKVALAADLCTCPTQNIAAALRELEKPALVLRNGYDAAVYEASYRATIDRHEHPEPSNLVRLGYAAGTRTHQRDFSAAASAIARILRTYPQTRLVLFHGGGGPQSTSATLDLREFEDFTDLQAQIEWRKTVVLEDLPQELARFDINLAPLEVGNPFCEAKSELKFFEAALVGVPTVASPTGPYRSAIQDGVTGFLAESSDEWFDALSLLITDTKRRQVVARNALHAVLWRYGPDSRAQEMQVLLDWACRTGADPLAKRSNVLGRPLEHSIALPLIPEHDVIFLHERLPLASAAVVMPVYNYAHYLAEALDSVKAQTLLDIELVVIDDCSTDHSLAVAQKWLQDNAGRFLRVALLKNHKNAFLGSARNAAIAFAKSPFIMPLDPDNKLLPRCLEACLAALHNSTAAMAYPLIQQMGDTSHLMGTEPWSAERIAHGNYIDAMVMLRKSAWAAAGGYENLHGWEDYDLWCKFVERGLWGLQVPEILALYRVHEQSMLRTLTHRQEIERKLYQEIFRRHPWLDRKSIGLALLSLSKADLAALDATDTNSNLQQSKPNDMDSLHSVFAGAEQRSERLALLINLLRCPITKERLRLSERGDELISESGQTYWPVQDGRPILFQGMHEAAIYPDSHLSNPLCERARKLISETSGLVLNLSAGGSVTRAANVIEAEAALFSNTDLVADAHHLPFQDGCFDLVVAMNAFEHYADPVLAASEIYRVLRPEGKVFIHTAFLQPLHEPPYHFYNCTRYGLARWFAEFEQQDLCVSDNFHPGYALGWLLSEVELMLSAEGSSESAQQFKNAEVGHLLNWWRNPNSREDPLWHELSQLPQPSQERVAAGFEYLGQKPKTRTSATEVA
;
A
#
# COMPACT_ATOMS: atom_id res chain seq x y z
N MET A 1 42.98 43.82 -1.08
CA MET A 1 43.56 45.18 -0.90
C MET A 1 43.07 46.02 -2.07
N GLY A 2 42.47 47.20 -1.92
CA GLY A 2 41.97 47.87 -0.70
C GLY A 2 41.64 49.36 -0.94
N ALA A 3 40.60 49.87 -0.25
CA ALA A 3 40.21 51.29 -0.07
C ALA A 3 39.74 52.11 -1.32
N THR A 4 38.69 52.96 -1.34
CA THR A 4 37.95 53.86 -0.39
C THR A 4 38.68 55.18 -0.07
N ILE A 5 38.07 56.38 0.09
CA ILE A 5 36.67 56.93 0.02
C ILE A 5 36.75 58.49 -0.15
N GLN A 6 35.65 59.26 -0.01
CA GLN A 6 35.53 60.75 0.20
C GLN A 6 35.25 61.68 -1.02
N ASP A 7 34.48 62.78 -0.95
CA ASP A 7 33.40 63.22 0.01
C ASP A 7 32.53 64.41 -0.49
N HIS A 8 31.31 64.56 0.11
CA HIS A 8 30.49 65.76 0.47
C HIS A 8 30.35 67.02 -0.47
N THR A 9 29.38 67.97 -0.35
CA THR A 9 28.35 68.37 0.67
C THR A 9 27.13 69.13 0.02
N ALA A 10 26.12 69.58 0.81
CA ALA A 10 24.90 70.35 0.39
C ALA A 10 25.09 71.91 0.43
N GLN A 11 24.14 72.85 0.19
CA GLN A 11 22.73 72.98 0.66
C GLN A 11 21.93 74.22 0.08
N SER A 12 20.57 74.15 0.07
CA SER A 12 19.54 75.24 0.26
C SER A 12 19.08 76.30 -0.81
N GLN A 13 17.76 76.28 -1.14
CA GLN A 13 16.71 77.35 -1.31
C GLN A 13 16.99 78.71 -2.06
N ALA A 14 16.11 79.40 -2.83
CA ALA A 14 14.75 79.23 -3.45
C ALA A 14 14.54 80.36 -4.55
N LEU A 15 13.42 81.00 -5.01
CA LEU A 15 11.95 81.06 -4.76
C LEU A 15 11.20 81.92 -5.87
N HIS A 16 9.99 81.57 -6.37
CA HIS A 16 9.00 82.36 -7.22
C HIS A 16 9.43 82.92 -8.62
N GLN A 17 8.60 83.21 -9.66
CA GLN A 17 7.17 83.01 -10.06
C GLN A 17 7.02 82.96 -11.64
N ARG A 18 5.82 82.81 -12.24
CA ARG A 18 5.56 82.44 -13.70
C ARG A 18 5.11 83.60 -14.64
N PRO A 19 5.20 83.49 -15.99
CA PRO A 19 4.06 83.02 -16.84
C PRO A 19 4.43 82.19 -18.12
N LYS A 20 3.44 81.86 -18.99
CA LYS A 20 3.55 81.19 -20.33
C LYS A 20 3.16 82.17 -21.49
N CYS A 21 3.14 81.91 -22.81
CA CYS A 21 3.14 80.67 -23.63
C CYS A 21 3.43 80.93 -25.14
N SER A 22 4.12 80.03 -25.87
CA SER A 22 3.70 79.48 -27.19
C SER A 22 4.75 78.55 -27.85
N GLU A 23 4.27 77.42 -28.41
CA GLU A 23 4.65 76.69 -29.67
C GLU A 23 6.04 76.85 -30.34
N THR A 24 6.69 75.82 -30.93
CA THR A 24 6.40 74.36 -31.12
C THR A 24 7.71 73.55 -31.22
N GLY A 25 7.68 72.24 -30.94
CA GLY A 25 8.66 71.27 -31.50
C GLY A 25 9.09 70.09 -30.60
N VAL A 26 8.98 68.88 -31.16
CA VAL A 26 9.61 67.60 -30.74
C VAL A 26 9.30 67.10 -29.31
N TYR A 27 8.54 66.00 -29.22
CA TYR A 27 8.21 65.29 -27.96
C TYR A 27 9.38 64.42 -27.46
N GLY A 28 9.56 64.33 -26.13
CA GLY A 28 10.56 63.47 -25.52
C GLY A 28 10.26 63.07 -24.06
N SER A 29 10.27 61.76 -23.80
CA SER A 29 10.58 61.07 -22.54
C SER A 29 10.28 61.79 -21.21
N SER A 30 9.12 61.50 -20.61
CA SER A 30 8.90 61.56 -19.15
C SER A 30 7.50 61.11 -18.73
N GLN A 31 6.48 61.36 -19.57
CA GLN A 31 5.08 61.10 -19.21
C GLN A 31 4.69 59.62 -19.39
N GLU A 32 5.15 58.95 -20.45
CA GLU A 32 4.90 57.52 -20.67
C GLU A 32 5.53 56.64 -19.56
N ASP A 33 6.72 56.99 -19.07
CA ASP A 33 7.37 56.27 -17.96
C ASP A 33 6.57 56.37 -16.65
N GLN A 34 5.93 57.51 -16.40
CA GLN A 34 5.02 57.68 -15.26
C GLN A 34 3.72 56.89 -15.44
N GLU A 35 3.11 56.90 -16.63
CA GLU A 35 1.93 56.08 -16.92
C GLU A 35 2.23 54.58 -16.83
N ILE A 36 3.35 54.10 -17.37
CA ILE A 36 3.79 52.70 -17.26
C ILE A 36 4.02 52.30 -15.79
N THR A 37 4.56 53.20 -14.97
CA THR A 37 4.79 52.94 -13.53
C THR A 37 3.46 52.86 -12.76
N ILE A 38 2.54 53.79 -13.01
CA ILE A 38 1.19 53.80 -12.42
C ILE A 38 0.40 52.55 -12.85
N LEU A 39 0.44 52.18 -14.14
CA LEU A 39 -0.21 50.98 -14.68
C LEU A 39 0.34 49.70 -14.05
N ARG A 40 1.65 49.61 -13.76
CA ARG A 40 2.24 48.46 -13.06
C ARG A 40 1.78 48.36 -11.60
N GLN A 41 1.66 49.47 -10.89
CA GLN A 41 1.09 49.48 -9.53
C GLN A 41 -0.40 49.12 -9.53
N GLN A 42 -1.17 49.66 -10.48
CA GLN A 42 -2.60 49.33 -10.65
C GLN A 42 -2.80 47.86 -11.04
N LEU A 43 -1.97 47.29 -11.91
CA LEU A 43 -2.04 45.88 -12.29
C LEU A 43 -1.76 44.96 -11.09
N SER A 44 -0.73 45.26 -10.30
CA SER A 44 -0.41 44.53 -9.07
C SER A 44 -1.57 44.60 -8.05
N ALA A 45 -2.13 45.79 -7.82
CA ALA A 45 -3.29 45.95 -6.95
C ALA A 45 -4.53 45.17 -7.46
N CYS A 46 -4.77 45.15 -8.78
CA CYS A 46 -5.82 44.36 -9.40
C CYS A 46 -5.59 42.85 -9.26
N GLN A 47 -4.35 42.38 -9.29
CA GLN A 47 -4.02 40.97 -9.08
C GLN A 47 -4.25 40.55 -7.62
N THR A 48 -3.80 41.35 -6.65
CA THR A 48 -4.10 41.10 -5.22
C THR A 48 -5.61 41.15 -4.94
N GLN A 49 -6.36 42.05 -5.58
CA GLN A 49 -7.83 42.06 -5.49
C GLN A 49 -8.47 40.85 -6.19
N LEU A 50 -7.92 40.37 -7.30
CA LEU A 50 -8.39 39.17 -7.99
C LEU A 50 -8.18 37.92 -7.12
N ASP A 51 -7.02 37.78 -6.49
CA ASP A 51 -6.73 36.66 -5.59
C ASP A 51 -7.60 36.70 -4.32
N LEU A 52 -7.86 37.89 -3.77
CA LEU A 52 -8.87 38.09 -2.71
C LEU A 52 -10.29 37.72 -3.17
N VAL A 53 -10.66 37.99 -4.43
CA VAL A 53 -11.96 37.59 -5.00
C VAL A 53 -12.04 36.08 -5.25
N LEU A 54 -10.94 35.45 -5.68
CA LEU A 54 -10.85 34.01 -5.90
C LEU A 54 -10.84 33.22 -4.58
N GLY A 55 -10.25 33.78 -3.52
CA GLY A 55 -10.33 33.26 -2.15
C GLY A 55 -11.63 33.61 -1.40
N SER A 56 -12.41 34.60 -1.87
CA SER A 56 -13.63 35.05 -1.19
C SER A 56 -14.73 33.98 -1.20
N THR A 57 -15.38 33.80 -0.05
CA THR A 57 -16.59 32.96 0.09
C THR A 57 -17.73 33.37 -0.85
N SER A 58 -17.72 34.61 -1.35
CA SER A 58 -18.60 35.12 -2.41
C SER A 58 -18.60 34.25 -3.66
N TRP A 59 -17.48 33.61 -4.00
CA TRP A 59 -17.37 32.80 -5.23
C TRP A 59 -18.29 31.58 -5.21
N ARG A 60 -18.57 31.03 -4.02
CA ARG A 60 -19.45 29.85 -3.83
C ARG A 60 -20.92 30.18 -4.13
N ILE A 61 -21.30 31.46 -4.15
CA ILE A 61 -22.67 31.93 -4.40
C ILE A 61 -23.02 31.95 -5.90
N LEU A 62 -22.04 32.16 -6.79
CA LEU A 62 -22.25 32.28 -8.25
C LEU A 62 -22.05 30.97 -9.02
N ALA A 63 -21.59 29.90 -8.36
CA ALA A 63 -21.41 28.57 -8.98
C ALA A 63 -22.69 28.03 -9.69
N PRO A 64 -23.92 28.17 -9.16
CA PRO A 64 -25.14 27.72 -9.87
C PRO A 64 -25.40 28.47 -11.18
N LEU A 65 -24.99 29.75 -11.25
CA LEU A 65 -25.11 30.56 -12.46
C LEU A 65 -24.14 30.07 -13.55
N ARG A 66 -22.91 29.72 -13.17
CA ARG A 66 -21.93 29.10 -14.08
C ARG A 66 -22.38 27.74 -14.58
N MET A 67 -22.84 26.86 -13.70
CA MET A 67 -23.38 25.54 -14.10
C MET A 67 -24.54 25.69 -15.11
N THR A 68 -25.38 26.71 -14.95
CA THR A 68 -26.43 27.05 -15.93
C THR A 68 -25.85 27.54 -17.26
N ILE A 69 -24.83 28.41 -17.24
CA ILE A 69 -24.15 28.96 -18.42
C ILE A 69 -23.39 27.88 -19.21
N ASP A 70 -22.76 26.92 -18.52
CA ASP A 70 -21.97 25.88 -19.18
C ASP A 70 -22.88 24.77 -19.78
N VAL A 71 -24.05 24.52 -19.19
CA VAL A 71 -25.15 23.77 -19.85
C VAL A 71 -25.64 24.50 -21.12
N ILE A 72 -25.71 25.84 -21.12
CA ILE A 72 -26.06 26.66 -22.31
C ILE A 72 -24.93 26.70 -23.37
N ARG A 73 -23.70 26.31 -22.99
CA ARG A 73 -22.55 26.19 -23.91
C ARG A 73 -22.43 24.82 -24.56
N ALA A 74 -22.95 23.77 -23.93
CA ALA A 74 -22.83 22.39 -24.40
C ALA A 74 -23.66 22.05 -25.66
N ASP A 75 -24.79 22.75 -25.89
CA ASP A 75 -25.66 22.52 -27.05
C ASP A 75 -26.22 23.85 -27.61
N PRO A 76 -25.98 24.19 -28.90
CA PRO A 76 -26.52 25.39 -29.54
C PRO A 76 -28.06 25.53 -29.50
N ALA A 77 -28.81 24.43 -29.47
CA ALA A 77 -30.27 24.43 -29.58
C ALA A 77 -30.97 25.19 -28.43
N TYR A 78 -30.36 25.23 -27.25
CA TYR A 78 -30.99 25.82 -26.05
C TYR A 78 -30.98 27.35 -26.01
N ARG A 79 -30.17 28.02 -26.85
CA ARG A 79 -30.01 29.48 -26.83
C ARG A 79 -31.29 30.25 -27.19
N GLY A 80 -32.09 29.72 -28.13
CA GLY A 80 -33.32 30.38 -28.58
C GLY A 80 -34.46 30.36 -27.53
N ALA A 81 -34.62 29.24 -26.82
CA ALA A 81 -35.72 29.06 -25.87
C ALA A 81 -35.58 29.93 -24.61
N LEU A 82 -34.37 30.10 -24.09
CA LEU A 82 -34.10 30.89 -22.88
C LEU A 82 -34.25 32.39 -23.12
N ALA A 83 -33.88 32.89 -24.30
CA ALA A 83 -34.02 34.31 -24.66
C ALA A 83 -35.49 34.79 -24.58
N MET A 84 -36.44 33.98 -25.05
CA MET A 84 -37.88 34.29 -24.95
C MET A 84 -38.42 34.20 -23.52
N LEU A 85 -37.79 33.41 -22.64
CA LEU A 85 -38.23 33.24 -21.26
C LEU A 85 -37.76 34.39 -20.35
N TRP A 86 -36.51 34.86 -20.55
CA TRP A 86 -35.91 35.93 -19.74
C TRP A 86 -36.62 37.27 -19.89
N GLN A 87 -37.12 37.62 -21.08
CA GLN A 87 -37.84 38.89 -21.30
C GLN A 87 -39.20 39.01 -20.58
N ARG A 88 -39.67 37.98 -19.86
CA ARG A 88 -41.02 37.94 -19.27
C ARG A 88 -41.09 37.72 -17.75
N ILE A 89 -39.95 37.69 -17.04
CA ILE A 89 -39.92 37.46 -15.59
C ILE A 89 -39.19 38.61 -14.89
N SER A 90 -39.93 39.45 -14.14
CA SER A 90 -39.33 40.56 -13.38
C SER A 90 -38.58 40.07 -12.12
N PRO A 91 -37.52 40.77 -11.67
CA PRO A 91 -36.72 40.35 -10.51
C PRO A 91 -37.54 40.14 -9.23
N ALA A 92 -38.53 41.00 -8.97
CA ALA A 92 -39.45 40.91 -7.83
C ALA A 92 -40.44 39.72 -7.89
N ARG A 93 -40.49 39.00 -9.01
CA ARG A 93 -41.19 37.71 -9.14
C ARG A 93 -40.23 36.54 -8.91
N MET A 94 -39.00 36.64 -9.42
CA MET A 94 -37.93 35.66 -9.19
C MET A 94 -37.62 35.50 -7.69
N LEU A 95 -37.35 36.60 -6.99
CA LEU A 95 -37.10 36.63 -5.53
C LEU A 95 -38.22 35.99 -4.70
N ARG A 96 -39.48 36.12 -5.14
CA ARG A 96 -40.63 35.48 -4.47
C ARG A 96 -40.65 33.97 -4.65
N VAL A 97 -40.31 33.47 -5.84
CA VAL A 97 -40.20 32.01 -6.08
C VAL A 97 -39.01 31.44 -5.30
N THR A 98 -37.87 32.13 -5.25
CA THR A 98 -36.70 31.67 -4.48
C THR A 98 -37.00 31.60 -2.98
N ARG A 99 -37.65 32.62 -2.39
CA ARG A 99 -38.09 32.56 -0.98
C ARG A 99 -39.13 31.45 -0.73
N ALA A 100 -40.09 31.23 -1.63
CA ALA A 100 -41.08 30.16 -1.48
C ALA A 100 -40.45 28.75 -1.55
N LEU A 101 -39.44 28.55 -2.40
CA LEU A 101 -38.69 27.29 -2.47
C LEU A 101 -37.85 27.03 -1.22
N LEU A 102 -37.22 28.06 -0.66
CA LEU A 102 -36.46 27.97 0.59
C LEU A 102 -37.35 27.75 1.83
N ALA A 103 -38.59 28.26 1.80
CA ALA A 103 -39.59 28.04 2.85
C ALA A 103 -40.36 26.70 2.74
N GLY A 104 -40.05 25.86 1.74
CA GLY A 104 -40.56 24.49 1.64
C GLY A 104 -42.02 24.32 1.17
N ASP A 105 -42.73 25.38 0.76
CA ASP A 105 -44.15 25.30 0.38
C ASP A 105 -44.41 24.30 -0.78
N PRO A 106 -45.16 23.20 -0.55
CA PRO A 106 -45.46 22.20 -1.59
C PRO A 106 -46.18 22.78 -2.81
N ARG A 107 -46.97 23.84 -2.66
CA ARG A 107 -47.79 24.44 -3.72
C ARG A 107 -46.93 25.01 -4.85
N TYR A 108 -45.78 25.60 -4.51
CA TYR A 108 -44.84 26.14 -5.50
C TYR A 108 -44.05 25.03 -6.22
N ARG A 109 -43.70 23.93 -5.55
CA ARG A 109 -43.10 22.75 -6.20
C ARG A 109 -44.03 22.18 -7.28
N GLN A 110 -45.33 22.10 -7.00
CA GLN A 110 -46.32 21.59 -7.97
C GLN A 110 -46.49 22.53 -9.18
N GLN A 111 -46.53 23.86 -8.98
CA GLN A 111 -46.61 24.82 -10.09
C GLN A 111 -45.35 24.79 -10.98
N LEU A 112 -44.15 24.69 -10.40
CA LEU A 112 -42.91 24.51 -11.17
C LEU A 112 -42.93 23.22 -12.00
N ARG A 113 -43.40 22.10 -11.42
CA ARG A 113 -43.54 20.81 -12.13
C ARG A 113 -44.54 20.90 -13.30
N ILE A 114 -45.60 21.71 -13.18
CA ILE A 114 -46.56 21.98 -14.26
C ILE A 114 -45.97 22.88 -15.36
N VAL A 115 -45.19 23.92 -15.01
CA VAL A 115 -44.57 24.84 -15.99
C VAL A 115 -43.45 24.13 -16.77
N VAL A 116 -42.57 23.40 -16.09
CA VAL A 116 -41.52 22.61 -16.74
C VAL A 116 -42.14 21.47 -17.54
N GLY A 117 -43.11 20.75 -16.98
CA GLY A 117 -43.81 19.65 -17.65
C GLY A 117 -44.55 20.07 -18.92
N ARG A 118 -45.22 21.23 -18.94
CA ARG A 118 -45.87 21.78 -20.15
C ARG A 118 -44.89 22.20 -21.23
N THR A 119 -43.68 22.63 -20.87
CA THR A 119 -42.59 22.91 -21.82
C THR A 119 -42.03 21.60 -22.39
N TYR A 120 -41.77 20.61 -21.54
CA TYR A 120 -41.25 19.29 -21.93
C TYR A 120 -42.24 18.53 -22.84
N ALA A 121 -43.54 18.57 -22.53
CA ALA A 121 -44.59 17.92 -23.30
C ALA A 121 -44.82 18.51 -24.71
N ARG A 122 -44.28 19.70 -25.01
CA ARG A 122 -44.30 20.28 -26.38
C ARG A 122 -43.13 19.85 -27.26
N LEU A 123 -42.11 19.17 -26.70
CA LEU A 123 -40.91 18.73 -27.44
C LEU A 123 -40.95 17.24 -27.86
N LYS A 124 -42.05 16.52 -27.62
CA LYS A 124 -42.27 15.16 -28.14
C LYS A 124 -43.71 14.91 -28.61
N LYS A 125 -43.92 14.97 -29.92
CA LYS A 125 -44.72 13.97 -30.67
C LYS A 125 -44.02 13.62 -31.99
N PRO A 126 -44.26 12.42 -32.55
CA PRO A 126 -43.20 11.70 -33.27
C PRO A 126 -43.40 11.60 -34.78
N ALA A 127 -42.30 11.30 -35.50
CA ALA A 127 -42.33 10.74 -36.85
C ALA A 127 -41.15 9.75 -37.02
N GLY A 128 -41.43 8.54 -37.53
CA GLY A 128 -40.45 7.66 -38.19
C GLY A 128 -39.24 7.16 -37.39
N PHE A 129 -39.44 6.33 -36.37
CA PHE A 129 -38.36 5.44 -35.90
C PHE A 129 -38.26 4.22 -36.83
N ASN A 130 -37.53 4.36 -37.94
CA ASN A 130 -36.94 3.19 -38.61
C ASN A 130 -35.71 2.74 -37.80
N ALA A 131 -35.49 1.43 -37.71
CA ALA A 131 -34.34 0.89 -37.00
C ALA A 131 -33.04 1.22 -37.75
N VAL A 132 -32.22 2.09 -37.17
CA VAL A 132 -30.81 2.27 -37.54
C VAL A 132 -29.97 1.57 -36.48
N PRO A 133 -29.02 0.70 -36.83
CA PRO A 133 -28.18 0.04 -35.84
C PRO A 133 -27.47 1.06 -34.94
N LEU A 134 -27.37 0.73 -33.65
CA LEU A 134 -26.46 1.42 -32.74
C LEU A 134 -25.03 1.15 -33.19
N GLN A 135 -24.52 1.97 -34.10
CA GLN A 135 -23.08 2.06 -34.33
C GLN A 135 -22.43 2.34 -32.97
N GLN A 136 -21.54 1.44 -32.57
CA GLN A 136 -20.70 1.59 -31.39
C GLN A 136 -20.16 3.02 -31.36
N ARG A 137 -20.21 3.69 -30.20
CA ARG A 137 -19.41 4.88 -29.96
C ARG A 137 -17.93 4.47 -29.96
N ARG A 138 -17.35 4.31 -31.15
CA ARG A 138 -15.91 4.35 -31.36
C ARG A 138 -15.40 5.59 -30.62
N ARG A 139 -14.26 5.46 -29.96
CA ARG A 139 -13.48 6.63 -29.48
C ARG A 139 -13.43 7.65 -30.63
N PRO A 140 -13.56 8.97 -30.36
CA PRO A 140 -13.42 9.98 -31.40
C PRO A 140 -12.12 9.69 -32.16
N ALA A 141 -12.23 9.56 -33.49
CA ALA A 141 -11.24 8.81 -34.26
C ALA A 141 -9.84 9.36 -34.01
N ALA A 142 -9.03 8.58 -33.27
CA ALA A 142 -7.63 8.89 -33.12
C ALA A 142 -7.04 8.98 -34.53
N THR A 143 -6.31 10.05 -34.81
CA THR A 143 -5.38 10.05 -35.94
C THR A 143 -4.55 8.78 -35.82
N ASN A 144 -4.57 7.93 -36.85
CA ASN A 144 -4.20 6.52 -36.73
C ASN A 144 -2.68 6.29 -36.72
N LEU A 145 -1.99 7.12 -35.93
CA LEU A 145 -0.61 7.04 -35.53
C LEU A 145 -0.45 5.82 -34.61
N ARG A 146 -0.31 4.65 -35.23
CA ARG A 146 0.24 3.45 -34.57
C ARG A 146 1.52 3.87 -33.84
N LEU A 147 1.48 3.84 -32.51
CA LEU A 147 2.65 4.16 -31.69
C LEU A 147 3.70 3.11 -31.99
N ARG A 148 4.92 3.53 -32.33
CA ARG A 148 6.02 2.62 -32.67
C ARG A 148 7.20 2.79 -31.74
N VAL A 149 7.70 1.66 -31.23
CA VAL A 149 8.95 1.55 -30.47
C VAL A 149 9.97 0.79 -31.31
N VAL A 150 11.19 1.31 -31.41
CA VAL A 150 12.32 0.57 -31.99
C VAL A 150 13.32 0.26 -30.89
N TYR A 151 13.76 -0.99 -30.81
CA TYR A 151 14.80 -1.46 -29.90
C TYR A 151 16.08 -1.76 -30.67
N ILE A 152 17.18 -1.11 -30.30
CA ILE A 152 18.53 -1.46 -30.74
C ILE A 152 19.18 -2.31 -29.65
N SER A 153 19.47 -3.57 -29.97
CA SER A 153 20.16 -4.51 -29.09
C SER A 153 21.68 -4.46 -29.32
N GLY A 154 22.44 -4.14 -28.28
CA GLY A 154 23.90 -4.23 -28.27
C GLY A 154 24.42 -5.67 -28.26
N GLU A 155 23.79 -6.55 -27.49
CA GLU A 155 24.23 -7.94 -27.28
C GLU A 155 23.10 -8.96 -27.54
N PRO A 156 22.59 -9.10 -28.78
CA PRO A 156 21.43 -9.95 -29.07
C PRO A 156 21.59 -11.43 -28.73
N GLY A 157 22.84 -11.90 -28.53
CA GLY A 157 23.15 -13.29 -28.17
C GLY A 157 23.27 -13.57 -26.67
N THR A 158 23.15 -12.58 -25.78
CA THR A 158 23.24 -12.80 -24.32
C THR A 158 21.86 -12.88 -23.65
N PRO A 159 21.70 -13.60 -22.52
CA PRO A 159 20.38 -13.81 -21.90
C PRO A 159 19.62 -12.51 -21.57
N GLY A 160 20.36 -11.44 -21.21
CA GLY A 160 19.80 -10.12 -20.93
C GLY A 160 18.90 -9.57 -22.05
N HIS A 161 19.19 -9.91 -23.32
CA HIS A 161 18.36 -9.51 -24.47
C HIS A 161 16.89 -9.90 -24.29
N ARG A 162 16.63 -11.05 -23.66
CA ARG A 162 15.26 -11.55 -23.45
C ARG A 162 14.53 -10.77 -22.37
N TYR A 163 15.18 -10.51 -21.24
CA TYR A 163 14.60 -9.75 -20.13
C TYR A 163 14.41 -8.27 -20.46
N ARG A 164 15.39 -7.66 -21.16
CA ARG A 164 15.45 -6.21 -21.40
C ARG A 164 14.85 -5.76 -22.72
N VAL A 165 14.98 -6.57 -23.78
CA VAL A 165 14.51 -6.21 -25.13
C VAL A 165 13.23 -6.95 -25.49
N VAL A 166 13.27 -8.28 -25.62
CA VAL A 166 12.13 -9.07 -26.11
C VAL A 166 10.89 -8.88 -25.22
N ARG A 167 11.03 -9.13 -23.92
CA ARG A 167 9.90 -9.04 -22.97
C ARG A 167 9.31 -7.65 -22.80
N TYR A 168 10.06 -6.58 -23.09
CA TYR A 168 9.54 -5.21 -23.12
C TYR A 168 8.94 -4.83 -24.47
N ALA A 169 9.42 -5.40 -25.58
CA ALA A 169 8.74 -5.30 -26.86
C ALA A 169 7.37 -6.00 -26.83
N ASP A 170 7.28 -7.18 -26.21
CA ASP A 170 6.00 -7.86 -25.96
C ASP A 170 5.06 -6.99 -25.12
N ALA A 171 5.58 -6.40 -24.02
CA ALA A 171 4.82 -5.51 -23.14
C ALA A 171 4.33 -4.24 -23.87
N ALA A 172 5.13 -3.70 -24.80
CA ALA A 172 4.73 -2.58 -25.65
C ALA A 172 3.60 -2.98 -26.62
N THR A 173 3.65 -4.20 -27.16
CA THR A 173 2.57 -4.75 -27.99
C THR A 173 1.29 -5.02 -27.19
N MET A 174 1.39 -5.49 -25.93
CA MET A 174 0.23 -5.65 -25.02
C MET A 174 -0.52 -4.33 -24.76
N VAL A 175 0.16 -3.19 -24.83
CA VAL A 175 -0.46 -1.85 -24.70
C VAL A 175 -0.75 -1.18 -26.06
N GLY A 176 -0.63 -1.92 -27.17
CA GLY A 176 -1.07 -1.51 -28.50
C GLY A 176 -0.04 -0.74 -29.35
N ALA A 177 1.26 -0.81 -29.00
CA ALA A 177 2.33 -0.28 -29.84
C ALA A 177 2.86 -1.33 -30.84
N GLU A 178 3.25 -0.86 -32.03
CA GLU A 178 4.12 -1.62 -32.94
C GLU A 178 5.55 -1.65 -32.40
N THR A 179 6.21 -2.79 -32.52
CA THR A 179 7.62 -2.96 -32.12
C THR A 179 8.48 -3.42 -33.28
N LEU A 180 9.71 -2.93 -33.33
CA LEU A 180 10.78 -3.42 -34.19
C LEU A 180 12.03 -3.64 -33.34
N LEU A 181 12.62 -4.83 -33.45
CA LEU A 181 13.89 -5.17 -32.82
C LEU A 181 14.98 -5.22 -33.91
N VAL A 182 16.12 -4.59 -33.66
CA VAL A 182 17.29 -4.59 -34.56
C VAL A 182 18.59 -4.71 -33.77
N THR A 183 19.66 -5.17 -34.40
CA THR A 183 21.02 -5.03 -33.88
C THR A 183 21.62 -3.67 -34.22
N VAL A 184 22.72 -3.31 -33.56
CA VAL A 184 23.49 -2.08 -33.86
C VAL A 184 23.93 -2.02 -35.34
N GLY A 185 24.20 -3.16 -35.97
CA GLY A 185 24.62 -3.21 -37.38
C GLY A 185 23.49 -3.00 -38.39
N GLU A 186 22.25 -3.31 -38.01
CA GLU A 186 21.06 -3.17 -38.87
C GLU A 186 20.39 -1.80 -38.73
N ALA A 187 20.67 -1.06 -37.65
CA ALA A 187 20.00 0.19 -37.32
C ALA A 187 20.13 1.28 -38.40
N GLU A 188 21.24 1.32 -39.17
CA GLU A 188 21.39 2.26 -40.29
C GLU A 188 20.51 1.92 -41.50
N ALA A 189 20.16 0.65 -41.71
CA ALA A 189 19.22 0.24 -42.74
C ALA A 189 17.75 0.51 -42.35
N GLN A 190 17.50 0.96 -41.11
CA GLN A 190 16.16 1.17 -40.53
C GLN A 190 15.90 2.63 -40.14
N LEU A 191 16.71 3.59 -40.64
CA LEU A 191 16.59 5.00 -40.30
C LEU A 191 15.21 5.61 -40.59
N ASP A 192 14.54 5.21 -41.68
CA ASP A 192 13.18 5.66 -42.01
C ASP A 192 12.15 5.14 -40.97
N THR A 193 12.31 3.89 -40.53
CA THR A 193 11.47 3.27 -39.50
C THR A 193 11.72 3.89 -38.12
N ILE A 194 12.97 4.23 -37.81
CA ILE A 194 13.37 4.91 -36.57
C ILE A 194 12.84 6.34 -36.56
N SER A 195 12.98 7.10 -37.65
CA SER A 195 12.52 8.48 -37.76
C SER A 195 10.99 8.63 -37.77
N THR A 196 10.26 7.53 -37.95
CA THR A 196 8.79 7.48 -37.79
C THR A 196 8.33 6.92 -36.43
N ALA A 197 9.24 6.52 -35.56
CA ALA A 197 8.94 6.01 -34.22
C ALA A 197 8.56 7.13 -33.23
N LYS A 198 8.06 6.74 -32.06
CA LYS A 198 7.94 7.64 -30.89
C LYS A 198 9.03 7.42 -29.86
N LEU A 199 9.57 6.21 -29.80
CA LEU A 199 10.55 5.79 -28.82
C LEU A 199 11.63 4.93 -29.48
N LEU A 200 12.89 5.28 -29.24
CA LEU A 200 14.07 4.49 -29.59
C LEU A 200 14.72 4.03 -28.28
N VAL A 201 14.71 2.73 -28.01
CA VAL A 201 15.36 2.13 -26.84
C VAL A 201 16.68 1.51 -27.30
N ILE A 202 17.79 1.84 -26.62
CA ILE A 202 19.14 1.37 -26.94
C ILE A 202 19.66 0.58 -25.75
N TRP A 203 19.70 -0.74 -25.83
CA TRP A 203 20.10 -1.62 -24.72
C TRP A 203 21.55 -2.08 -24.85
N ARG A 204 22.36 -1.87 -23.79
CA ARG A 204 23.80 -2.23 -23.65
C ARG A 204 24.77 -1.76 -24.75
N ALA A 205 24.31 -1.10 -25.81
CA ALA A 205 25.15 -0.79 -26.96
C ALA A 205 26.31 0.16 -26.62
N THR A 206 27.52 -0.15 -27.11
CA THR A 206 28.69 0.73 -27.02
C THR A 206 28.62 1.85 -28.05
N TRP A 207 29.12 3.05 -27.71
CA TRP A 207 29.28 4.13 -28.68
C TRP A 207 30.12 3.73 -29.90
N SER A 208 29.57 3.98 -31.09
CA SER A 208 30.19 3.82 -32.40
C SER A 208 29.69 4.93 -33.35
N ASP A 209 30.36 5.14 -34.49
CA ASP A 209 29.94 6.19 -35.44
C ASP A 209 28.60 5.86 -36.11
N THR A 210 28.32 4.57 -36.34
CA THR A 210 27.02 4.03 -36.74
C THR A 210 25.93 4.41 -35.74
N LEU A 211 26.14 4.14 -34.44
CA LEU A 211 25.16 4.47 -33.41
C LEU A 211 25.00 5.99 -33.22
N ALA A 212 26.09 6.76 -33.39
CA ALA A 212 26.06 8.22 -33.35
C ALA A 212 25.19 8.82 -34.47
N ARG A 213 25.30 8.29 -35.70
CA ARG A 213 24.45 8.71 -36.84
C ARG A 213 22.98 8.36 -36.61
N VAL A 214 22.69 7.17 -36.08
CA VAL A 214 21.31 6.75 -35.73
C VAL A 214 20.70 7.64 -34.63
N ILE A 215 21.45 7.92 -33.56
CA ILE A 215 21.03 8.84 -32.48
C ILE A 215 20.76 10.25 -33.02
N ALA A 216 21.61 10.76 -33.92
CA ALA A 216 21.43 12.07 -34.53
C ALA A 216 20.17 12.13 -35.42
N ALA A 217 19.93 11.11 -36.24
CA ALA A 217 18.74 11.03 -37.10
C ALA A 217 17.44 10.91 -36.28
N ALA A 218 17.41 10.04 -35.26
CA ALA A 218 16.28 9.89 -34.35
C ALA A 218 15.95 11.22 -33.64
N ARG A 219 16.97 11.93 -33.12
CA ARG A 219 16.80 13.24 -32.48
C ARG A 219 16.33 14.31 -33.46
N ALA A 220 16.83 14.33 -34.69
CA ALA A 220 16.39 15.26 -35.73
C ALA A 220 14.91 15.07 -36.12
N ALA A 221 14.40 13.83 -36.05
CA ALA A 221 12.99 13.50 -36.25
C ALA A 221 12.10 13.70 -35.00
N GLY A 222 12.67 14.10 -33.86
CA GLY A 222 11.94 14.31 -32.60
C GLY A 222 11.56 13.02 -31.86
N VAL A 223 12.21 11.91 -32.17
CA VAL A 223 12.05 10.62 -31.48
C VAL A 223 12.67 10.70 -30.09
N ARG A 224 12.00 10.16 -29.06
CA ARG A 224 12.57 10.08 -27.70
C ARG A 224 13.58 8.95 -27.62
N ILE A 225 14.74 9.20 -27.04
CA ILE A 225 15.83 8.23 -26.94
C ILE A 225 15.99 7.76 -25.50
N VAL A 226 15.90 6.45 -25.29
CA VAL A 226 16.11 5.77 -24.02
C VAL A 226 17.35 4.89 -24.11
N PHE A 227 18.16 4.88 -23.05
CA PHE A 227 19.23 3.89 -22.88
C PHE A 227 18.82 2.88 -21.80
N ASP A 228 18.88 1.58 -22.09
CA ASP A 228 18.58 0.52 -21.12
C ASP A 228 19.83 -0.30 -20.75
N VAL A 229 19.95 -0.65 -19.47
CA VAL A 229 21.07 -1.44 -18.96
C VAL A 229 20.68 -2.28 -17.74
N ASP A 230 21.29 -3.45 -17.61
CA ASP A 230 21.01 -4.48 -16.61
C ASP A 230 22.12 -4.71 -15.57
N ASP A 231 23.31 -4.14 -15.79
CA ASP A 231 24.47 -4.13 -14.90
C ASP A 231 25.04 -2.69 -14.75
N LEU A 232 25.98 -2.45 -13.82
CA LEU A 232 26.73 -1.17 -13.72
C LEU A 232 27.77 -0.95 -14.85
N MET A 233 27.59 -1.58 -16.00
CA MET A 233 28.52 -1.59 -17.14
C MET A 233 28.64 -0.26 -17.91
N PHE A 234 28.31 0.85 -17.25
CA PHE A 234 28.44 2.23 -17.72
C PHE A 234 29.34 3.06 -16.79
N ASP A 235 29.84 2.52 -15.69
CA ASP A 235 30.83 3.19 -14.84
C ASP A 235 32.20 2.50 -14.92
N PRO A 236 33.23 3.14 -15.52
CA PRO A 236 34.58 2.56 -15.58
C PRO A 236 35.25 2.31 -14.23
N GLU A 237 34.83 2.96 -13.14
CA GLU A 237 35.50 2.79 -11.83
C GLU A 237 35.15 1.45 -11.17
N VAL A 238 33.91 0.94 -11.33
CA VAL A 238 33.56 -0.42 -10.87
C VAL A 238 34.22 -1.53 -11.70
N ALA A 239 34.86 -1.23 -12.82
CA ALA A 239 35.69 -2.21 -13.53
C ALA A 239 37.04 -2.40 -12.80
N SER A 240 37.03 -3.33 -11.85
CA SER A 240 38.20 -3.87 -11.14
C SER A 240 38.03 -5.37 -10.92
N VAL A 241 39.12 -6.10 -10.64
CA VAL A 241 39.05 -7.54 -10.32
C VAL A 241 38.46 -7.77 -8.92
N GLU A 242 38.59 -6.75 -8.08
CA GLU A 242 38.12 -6.71 -6.69
C GLU A 242 36.59 -6.61 -6.63
N VAL A 243 36.00 -5.80 -7.50
CA VAL A 243 34.54 -5.59 -7.60
C VAL A 243 33.90 -6.60 -8.57
N ILE A 244 34.56 -6.92 -9.68
CA ILE A 244 34.06 -7.82 -10.73
C ILE A 244 35.05 -8.97 -10.97
N ASP A 245 34.95 -10.01 -10.13
CA ASP A 245 35.78 -11.23 -10.24
C ASP A 245 35.61 -11.96 -11.59
N GLY A 246 34.55 -11.66 -12.33
CA GLY A 246 34.35 -12.01 -13.74
C GLY A 246 35.53 -11.63 -14.65
N ILE A 247 36.21 -10.51 -14.37
CA ILE A 247 37.39 -10.06 -15.14
C ILE A 247 38.54 -11.06 -15.01
N ARG A 248 38.82 -11.51 -13.77
CA ARG A 248 39.82 -12.56 -13.49
C ARG A 248 39.40 -13.91 -14.09
N THR A 249 38.19 -14.33 -13.78
CA THR A 249 37.71 -15.71 -14.08
C THR A 249 37.45 -15.98 -15.56
N GLN A 250 37.21 -14.94 -16.36
CA GLN A 250 37.15 -15.04 -17.83
C GLN A 250 38.46 -14.63 -18.55
N GLY A 251 39.48 -14.11 -17.84
CA GLY A 251 40.74 -13.66 -18.43
C GLY A 251 40.62 -12.37 -19.27
N LEU A 252 39.72 -11.46 -18.89
CA LEU A 252 39.46 -10.21 -19.62
C LEU A 252 40.53 -9.15 -19.34
N SER A 253 40.88 -8.36 -20.35
CA SER A 253 41.75 -7.19 -20.18
C SER A 253 41.02 -6.07 -19.44
N LEU A 254 41.52 -5.70 -18.26
CA LEU A 254 40.97 -4.63 -17.41
C LEU A 254 40.76 -3.31 -18.18
N ASN A 255 41.75 -2.92 -19.01
CA ASN A 255 41.66 -1.71 -19.83
C ASN A 255 40.55 -1.83 -20.88
N ALA A 256 40.41 -2.99 -21.52
CA ALA A 256 39.35 -3.20 -22.51
C ALA A 256 37.94 -3.18 -21.90
N VAL A 257 37.79 -3.65 -20.64
CA VAL A 257 36.52 -3.54 -19.88
C VAL A 257 36.24 -2.07 -19.54
N ARG A 258 37.22 -1.31 -19.06
CA ARG A 258 37.09 0.14 -18.78
C ARG A 258 36.74 0.94 -20.04
N GLU A 259 37.41 0.66 -21.17
CA GLU A 259 37.10 1.25 -22.48
C GLU A 259 35.72 0.83 -23.03
N HIS A 260 35.25 -0.37 -22.70
CA HIS A 260 33.89 -0.81 -23.01
C HIS A 260 32.88 0.00 -22.18
N TYR A 261 33.01 0.04 -20.85
CA TYR A 261 32.11 0.77 -19.96
C TYR A 261 32.10 2.28 -20.26
N ALA A 262 33.24 2.90 -20.58
CA ALA A 262 33.30 4.29 -21.00
C ALA A 262 32.52 4.57 -22.31
N ARG A 263 32.53 3.63 -23.26
CA ARG A 263 31.72 3.72 -24.49
C ARG A 263 30.24 3.49 -24.24
N VAL A 264 29.86 2.68 -23.25
CA VAL A 264 28.46 2.51 -22.82
C VAL A 264 27.97 3.77 -22.09
N ARG A 265 28.77 4.33 -21.17
CA ARG A 265 28.50 5.62 -20.48
C ARG A 265 28.19 6.74 -21.47
N LYS A 266 28.91 6.79 -22.59
CA LYS A 266 28.71 7.79 -23.64
C LYS A 266 27.36 7.65 -24.36
N VAL A 267 26.79 6.44 -24.46
CA VAL A 267 25.42 6.23 -24.99
C VAL A 267 24.38 6.62 -23.94
N ALA A 268 24.56 6.24 -22.67
CA ALA A 268 23.71 6.70 -21.57
C ALA A 268 23.65 8.24 -21.49
N LEU A 269 24.81 8.90 -21.59
CA LEU A 269 24.93 10.36 -21.61
C LEU A 269 24.25 11.02 -22.83
N ALA A 270 24.06 10.30 -23.94
CA ALA A 270 23.37 10.82 -25.12
C ALA A 270 21.84 10.67 -25.06
N ALA A 271 21.30 9.73 -24.27
CA ALA A 271 19.87 9.48 -24.13
C ALA A 271 19.12 10.60 -23.36
N ASP A 272 17.80 10.66 -23.53
CA ASP A 272 16.90 11.61 -22.87
C ASP A 272 16.43 11.08 -21.48
N LEU A 273 16.41 9.76 -21.33
CA LEU A 273 15.99 8.98 -20.16
C LEU A 273 16.77 7.66 -20.14
N CYS A 274 17.04 7.10 -18.96
CA CYS A 274 17.60 5.75 -18.83
C CYS A 274 16.61 4.79 -18.13
N THR A 275 16.73 3.49 -18.42
CA THR A 275 15.92 2.42 -17.83
C THR A 275 16.78 1.25 -17.36
N CYS A 276 16.37 0.57 -16.30
CA CYS A 276 17.18 -0.47 -15.64
C CYS A 276 16.36 -1.37 -14.69
N PRO A 277 16.82 -2.58 -14.32
CA PRO A 277 16.05 -3.53 -13.52
C PRO A 277 15.96 -3.22 -12.02
N THR A 278 16.91 -2.45 -11.46
CA THR A 278 17.04 -2.24 -10.00
C THR A 278 17.22 -0.77 -9.63
N GLN A 279 16.79 -0.40 -8.42
CA GLN A 279 16.91 0.98 -7.91
C GLN A 279 18.37 1.39 -7.69
N ASN A 280 19.28 0.46 -7.39
CA ASN A 280 20.71 0.69 -7.25
C ASN A 280 21.34 1.13 -8.59
N ILE A 281 21.02 0.46 -9.70
CA ILE A 281 21.40 0.92 -11.04
C ILE A 281 20.76 2.28 -11.34
N ALA A 282 19.49 2.46 -10.98
CA ALA A 282 18.80 3.74 -11.18
C ALA A 282 19.44 4.90 -10.40
N ALA A 283 20.02 4.65 -9.22
CA ALA A 283 20.78 5.63 -8.45
C ALA A 283 22.09 6.01 -9.17
N ALA A 284 22.90 5.04 -9.56
CA ALA A 284 24.15 5.27 -10.31
C ALA A 284 23.91 5.97 -11.66
N LEU A 285 22.77 5.76 -12.32
CA LEU A 285 22.37 6.52 -13.50
C LEU A 285 21.97 7.98 -13.18
N ARG A 286 21.32 8.22 -12.04
CA ARG A 286 20.96 9.59 -11.57
C ARG A 286 22.18 10.41 -11.18
N GLU A 287 23.26 9.76 -10.72
CA GLU A 287 24.58 10.38 -10.50
C GLU A 287 25.24 10.87 -11.81
N LEU A 288 24.80 10.37 -12.98
CA LEU A 288 25.18 10.92 -14.30
C LEU A 288 24.28 12.08 -14.75
N GLU A 289 23.53 12.69 -13.82
CA GLU A 289 22.45 13.65 -14.06
C GLU A 289 21.34 13.13 -14.98
N LYS A 290 21.22 11.80 -15.15
CA LYS A 290 20.19 11.20 -16.01
C LYS A 290 18.93 10.82 -15.23
N PRO A 291 17.74 11.24 -15.71
CA PRO A 291 16.50 10.61 -15.28
C PRO A 291 16.60 9.10 -15.48
N ALA A 292 16.26 8.32 -14.46
CA ALA A 292 16.31 6.87 -14.49
C ALA A 292 15.02 6.25 -13.93
N LEU A 293 14.35 5.43 -14.74
CA LEU A 293 13.15 4.67 -14.38
C LEU A 293 13.53 3.21 -14.13
N VAL A 294 12.99 2.62 -13.06
CA VAL A 294 13.10 1.17 -12.83
C VAL A 294 12.06 0.47 -13.70
N LEU A 295 12.52 -0.41 -14.57
CA LEU A 295 11.75 -1.31 -15.42
C LEU A 295 12.25 -2.71 -15.08
N ARG A 296 11.50 -3.52 -14.33
CA ARG A 296 12.02 -4.73 -13.69
C ARG A 296 12.28 -5.88 -14.67
N ASN A 297 13.30 -6.70 -14.38
CA ASN A 297 13.39 -8.02 -15.02
C ASN A 297 12.16 -8.85 -14.61
N GLY A 298 11.73 -9.78 -15.47
CA GLY A 298 10.54 -10.59 -15.21
C GLY A 298 10.36 -11.71 -16.21
N TYR A 299 9.33 -12.54 -16.00
CA TYR A 299 9.00 -13.71 -16.80
C TYR A 299 7.94 -13.41 -17.89
N ASP A 300 7.67 -14.40 -18.75
CA ASP A 300 6.66 -14.36 -19.80
C ASP A 300 5.76 -15.60 -19.74
N ALA A 301 4.71 -15.66 -20.57
CA ALA A 301 3.76 -16.77 -20.56
C ALA A 301 4.42 -18.12 -20.92
N ALA A 302 5.45 -18.15 -21.76
CA ALA A 302 6.15 -19.38 -22.13
C ALA A 302 7.04 -19.91 -20.98
N VAL A 303 7.67 -19.01 -20.21
CA VAL A 303 8.39 -19.39 -18.98
C VAL A 303 7.43 -19.81 -17.87
N TYR A 304 6.23 -19.24 -17.79
CA TYR A 304 5.18 -19.70 -16.88
C TYR A 304 4.73 -21.13 -17.22
N GLU A 305 4.47 -21.41 -18.50
CA GLU A 305 4.14 -22.75 -19.00
C GLU A 305 5.26 -23.76 -18.76
N ALA A 306 6.51 -23.40 -19.06
CA ALA A 306 7.67 -24.26 -18.86
C ALA A 306 7.89 -24.57 -17.37
N SER A 307 7.72 -23.58 -16.49
CA SER A 307 7.75 -23.77 -15.04
C SER A 307 6.61 -24.68 -14.55
N TYR A 308 5.40 -24.49 -15.06
CA TYR A 308 4.26 -25.34 -14.71
C TYR A 308 4.51 -26.81 -15.09
N ARG A 309 4.91 -27.07 -16.33
CA ARG A 309 5.27 -28.42 -16.81
C ARG A 309 6.36 -29.03 -15.95
N ALA A 310 7.42 -28.29 -15.66
CA ALA A 310 8.51 -28.77 -14.79
C ALA A 310 8.02 -29.16 -13.38
N THR A 311 6.98 -28.51 -12.83
CA THR A 311 6.35 -28.96 -11.57
C THR A 311 5.53 -30.25 -11.71
N ILE A 312 4.88 -30.51 -12.85
CA ILE A 312 4.19 -31.79 -13.11
C ILE A 312 5.20 -32.92 -13.29
N ASP A 313 6.21 -32.73 -14.14
CA ASP A 313 7.23 -33.75 -14.41
C ASP A 313 7.89 -34.23 -13.10
N ARG A 314 8.14 -33.31 -12.16
CA ARG A 314 8.64 -33.61 -10.81
C ARG A 314 7.64 -34.41 -9.94
N HIS A 315 6.35 -34.15 -10.09
CA HIS A 315 5.27 -34.81 -9.33
C HIS A 315 4.93 -36.21 -9.89
N GLU A 316 4.93 -36.38 -11.22
CA GLU A 316 4.67 -37.68 -11.88
C GLU A 316 5.89 -38.60 -11.85
N HIS A 317 7.11 -38.04 -11.81
CA HIS A 317 8.37 -38.79 -11.74
C HIS A 317 9.18 -38.40 -10.49
N PRO A 318 8.65 -38.67 -9.27
CA PRO A 318 9.38 -38.40 -8.04
C PRO A 318 10.60 -39.31 -7.94
N GLU A 319 11.79 -38.71 -8.03
CA GLU A 319 13.08 -39.37 -7.77
C GLU A 319 13.00 -40.15 -6.44
N PRO A 320 13.16 -41.49 -6.42
CA PRO A 320 12.89 -42.35 -5.25
C PRO A 320 14.03 -42.30 -4.21
N SER A 321 14.46 -41.08 -3.89
CA SER A 321 15.65 -40.78 -3.10
C SER A 321 15.30 -39.81 -1.97
N ASN A 322 15.71 -40.12 -0.74
CA ASN A 322 15.57 -39.23 0.43
C ASN A 322 16.52 -38.00 0.38
N LEU A 323 16.98 -37.61 -0.81
CA LEU A 323 17.96 -36.55 -1.00
C LEU A 323 17.31 -35.16 -0.89
N VAL A 324 18.10 -34.17 -0.48
CA VAL A 324 17.70 -32.76 -0.53
C VAL A 324 18.70 -32.00 -1.40
N ARG A 325 18.22 -31.34 -2.46
CA ARG A 325 19.06 -30.68 -3.46
C ARG A 325 19.14 -29.17 -3.24
N LEU A 326 20.32 -28.70 -2.84
CA LEU A 326 20.68 -27.28 -2.85
C LEU A 326 21.17 -26.92 -4.25
N GLY A 327 20.48 -26.04 -4.98
CA GLY A 327 20.85 -25.73 -6.36
C GLY A 327 21.45 -24.34 -6.52
N TYR A 328 22.56 -24.23 -7.25
CA TYR A 328 23.18 -22.95 -7.60
C TYR A 328 23.30 -22.77 -9.12
N ALA A 329 22.27 -22.17 -9.71
CA ALA A 329 22.24 -21.79 -11.13
C ALA A 329 23.10 -20.53 -11.37
N ALA A 330 24.43 -20.67 -11.31
CA ALA A 330 25.37 -19.57 -11.50
C ALA A 330 25.19 -18.85 -12.86
N GLY A 331 24.92 -19.61 -13.92
CA GLY A 331 24.78 -19.11 -15.30
C GLY A 331 26.12 -19.02 -16.03
N THR A 332 27.07 -18.25 -15.48
CA THR A 332 28.43 -18.09 -16.02
C THR A 332 29.50 -18.27 -14.96
N ARG A 333 30.74 -18.57 -15.38
CA ARG A 333 31.92 -18.64 -14.51
C ARG A 333 32.40 -17.24 -14.14
N THR A 334 31.63 -16.58 -13.28
CA THR A 334 31.77 -15.17 -12.88
C THR A 334 31.59 -14.93 -11.38
N HIS A 335 31.29 -16.00 -10.63
CA HIS A 335 30.64 -15.94 -9.33
C HIS A 335 31.40 -16.67 -8.20
N GLN A 336 32.73 -16.76 -8.30
CA GLN A 336 33.54 -17.43 -7.26
C GLN A 336 33.44 -16.69 -5.91
N ARG A 337 33.68 -15.37 -5.90
CA ARG A 337 33.49 -14.53 -4.71
C ARG A 337 32.05 -14.48 -4.24
N ASP A 338 31.10 -14.36 -5.18
CA ASP A 338 29.67 -14.41 -4.84
C ASP A 338 29.31 -15.69 -4.07
N PHE A 339 29.80 -16.86 -4.52
CA PHE A 339 29.59 -18.14 -3.83
C PHE A 339 30.33 -18.24 -2.49
N SER A 340 31.47 -17.56 -2.29
CA SER A 340 32.24 -17.64 -1.03
C SER A 340 31.43 -17.21 0.19
N ALA A 341 30.46 -16.30 0.02
CA ALA A 341 29.55 -15.85 1.08
C ALA A 341 28.75 -16.99 1.74
N ALA A 342 28.45 -18.07 0.99
CA ALA A 342 27.73 -19.23 1.49
C ALA A 342 28.58 -20.53 1.53
N ALA A 343 29.78 -20.52 0.96
CA ALA A 343 30.58 -21.73 0.71
C ALA A 343 30.81 -22.59 1.97
N SER A 344 31.27 -21.98 3.06
CA SER A 344 31.57 -22.72 4.31
C SER A 344 30.30 -23.24 4.99
N ALA A 345 29.22 -22.45 4.98
CA ALA A 345 27.92 -22.87 5.46
C ALA A 345 27.37 -24.08 4.69
N ILE A 346 27.45 -24.05 3.35
CA ILE A 346 27.04 -25.16 2.48
C ILE A 346 27.90 -26.41 2.74
N ALA A 347 29.22 -26.27 2.92
CA ALA A 347 30.09 -27.37 3.28
C ALA A 347 29.74 -27.97 4.66
N ARG A 348 29.42 -27.13 5.65
CA ARG A 348 28.91 -27.56 6.96
C ARG A 348 27.59 -28.34 6.81
N ILE A 349 26.64 -27.82 6.04
CA ILE A 349 25.36 -28.47 5.72
C ILE A 349 25.56 -29.85 5.08
N LEU A 350 26.47 -29.99 4.10
CA LEU A 350 26.72 -31.28 3.45
C LEU A 350 27.31 -32.31 4.42
N ARG A 351 28.18 -31.90 5.36
CA ARG A 351 28.71 -32.78 6.42
C ARG A 351 27.66 -33.14 7.47
N THR A 352 26.81 -32.20 7.88
CA THR A 352 25.74 -32.42 8.87
C THR A 352 24.60 -33.30 8.33
N TYR A 353 24.29 -33.18 7.03
CA TYR A 353 23.16 -33.86 6.38
C TYR A 353 23.63 -34.70 5.18
N PRO A 354 24.02 -35.99 5.38
CA PRO A 354 24.56 -36.85 4.33
C PRO A 354 23.61 -37.12 3.14
N GLN A 355 22.32 -36.87 3.31
CA GLN A 355 21.32 -36.90 2.24
C GLN A 355 21.32 -35.64 1.36
N THR A 356 21.97 -34.56 1.77
CA THR A 356 21.98 -33.30 1.03
C THR A 356 22.98 -33.36 -0.13
N ARG A 357 22.63 -32.74 -1.27
CA ARG A 357 23.46 -32.62 -2.47
C ARG A 357 23.54 -31.17 -2.92
N LEU A 358 24.72 -30.73 -3.37
CA LEU A 358 24.90 -29.43 -4.03
C LEU A 358 24.86 -29.62 -5.54
N VAL A 359 23.91 -28.99 -6.23
CA VAL A 359 23.69 -29.10 -7.68
C VAL A 359 24.37 -27.95 -8.40
N LEU A 360 25.35 -28.26 -9.25
CA LEU A 360 26.20 -27.30 -9.99
C LEU A 360 26.23 -27.59 -11.49
N PHE A 361 26.64 -26.61 -12.29
CA PHE A 361 26.53 -26.67 -13.76
C PHE A 361 27.90 -26.64 -14.47
N HIS A 362 27.99 -27.31 -15.61
CA HIS A 362 29.17 -27.28 -16.46
C HIS A 362 28.85 -27.35 -17.97
N GLY A 363 29.62 -26.63 -18.79
CA GLY A 363 29.51 -26.59 -20.25
C GLY A 363 30.18 -27.79 -20.93
N GLY A 364 29.81 -29.01 -20.57
CA GLY A 364 30.48 -30.24 -21.04
C GLY A 364 31.81 -30.55 -20.32
N GLY A 365 32.49 -31.63 -20.70
CA GLY A 365 33.78 -32.06 -20.11
C GLY A 365 33.73 -32.73 -18.72
N GLY A 366 32.69 -32.48 -17.92
CA GLY A 366 32.50 -33.10 -16.59
C GLY A 366 33.05 -32.26 -15.42
N PRO A 367 33.07 -32.81 -14.18
CA PRO A 367 33.36 -32.05 -12.96
C PRO A 367 34.72 -31.33 -12.91
N GLN A 368 35.72 -31.86 -13.61
CA GLN A 368 37.09 -31.30 -13.64
C GLN A 368 37.32 -30.38 -14.87
N SER A 369 36.27 -30.09 -15.64
CA SER A 369 36.35 -29.25 -16.83
C SER A 369 36.59 -27.78 -16.48
N THR A 370 37.38 -27.08 -17.28
CA THR A 370 37.50 -25.61 -17.21
C THR A 370 36.17 -24.90 -17.51
N SER A 371 35.22 -25.57 -18.18
CA SER A 371 33.86 -25.07 -18.46
C SER A 371 32.84 -25.28 -17.32
N ALA A 372 33.26 -25.67 -16.11
CA ALA A 372 32.41 -25.58 -14.93
C ALA A 372 32.02 -24.11 -14.62
N THR A 373 30.77 -23.86 -14.24
CA THR A 373 30.29 -22.49 -13.89
C THR A 373 30.76 -22.04 -12.50
N LEU A 374 31.22 -22.98 -11.67
CA LEU A 374 31.86 -22.75 -10.39
C LEU A 374 33.05 -23.70 -10.28
N ASP A 375 34.21 -23.21 -9.86
CA ASP A 375 35.41 -24.04 -9.64
C ASP A 375 35.56 -24.34 -8.15
N LEU A 376 35.18 -25.56 -7.75
CA LEU A 376 35.20 -25.97 -6.34
C LEU A 376 36.62 -26.04 -5.75
N ARG A 377 37.68 -26.00 -6.58
CA ARG A 377 39.08 -26.05 -6.13
C ARG A 377 39.56 -24.73 -5.50
N GLU A 378 38.80 -23.65 -5.63
CA GLU A 378 39.06 -22.39 -4.91
C GLU A 378 38.50 -22.42 -3.47
N PHE A 379 37.82 -23.50 -3.05
CA PHE A 379 37.22 -23.64 -1.71
C PHE A 379 37.70 -24.93 -1.03
N GLU A 380 38.70 -24.83 -0.16
CA GLU A 380 39.28 -25.99 0.56
C GLU A 380 38.22 -26.81 1.32
N ASP A 381 37.19 -26.13 1.81
CA ASP A 381 36.00 -26.67 2.47
C ASP A 381 35.24 -27.75 1.68
N PHE A 382 35.47 -27.91 0.37
CA PHE A 382 34.79 -28.91 -0.48
C PHE A 382 35.66 -30.12 -0.86
N THR A 383 36.88 -30.23 -0.32
CA THR A 383 37.88 -31.25 -0.73
C THR A 383 37.39 -32.69 -0.50
N ASP A 384 36.75 -32.96 0.63
CA ASP A 384 36.15 -34.25 1.03
C ASP A 384 34.73 -34.46 0.47
N LEU A 385 34.06 -33.41 0.01
CA LEU A 385 32.62 -33.39 -0.29
C LEU A 385 32.25 -33.74 -1.74
N GLN A 386 33.22 -34.14 -2.57
CA GLN A 386 33.02 -34.39 -4.00
C GLN A 386 31.93 -35.44 -4.31
N ALA A 387 31.71 -36.41 -3.42
CA ALA A 387 30.65 -37.42 -3.55
C ALA A 387 29.22 -36.88 -3.34
N GLN A 388 29.08 -35.64 -2.84
CA GLN A 388 27.79 -34.96 -2.63
C GLN A 388 27.51 -33.86 -3.66
N ILE A 389 28.35 -33.70 -4.68
CA ILE A 389 28.16 -32.70 -5.74
C ILE A 389 27.46 -33.32 -6.94
N GLU A 390 26.24 -32.87 -7.26
CA GLU A 390 25.46 -33.32 -8.40
C GLU A 390 25.70 -32.40 -9.61
N TRP A 391 26.58 -32.82 -10.53
CA TRP A 391 26.93 -32.03 -11.71
C TRP A 391 25.91 -32.19 -12.85
N ARG A 392 25.43 -31.05 -13.35
CA ARG A 392 24.46 -30.90 -14.45
C ARG A 392 25.09 -30.19 -15.64
N LYS A 393 24.55 -30.40 -16.84
CA LYS A 393 24.95 -29.63 -18.02
C LYS A 393 24.31 -28.25 -17.98
N THR A 394 25.03 -27.20 -18.38
CA THR A 394 24.41 -25.90 -18.66
C THR A 394 23.35 -26.03 -19.77
N VAL A 395 22.17 -25.47 -19.56
CA VAL A 395 21.04 -25.50 -20.50
C VAL A 395 20.74 -24.10 -21.05
N VAL A 396 19.92 -24.01 -22.10
CA VAL A 396 19.36 -22.72 -22.57
C VAL A 396 18.24 -22.25 -21.64
N LEU A 397 17.86 -20.96 -21.74
CA LEU A 397 16.92 -20.36 -20.79
C LEU A 397 15.50 -20.96 -20.87
N GLU A 398 15.09 -21.49 -22.02
CA GLU A 398 13.87 -22.29 -22.21
C GLU A 398 13.78 -23.49 -21.27
N ASP A 399 14.92 -24.15 -21.06
CA ASP A 399 15.04 -25.42 -20.34
C ASP A 399 15.42 -25.21 -18.86
N LEU A 400 15.83 -23.99 -18.48
CA LEU A 400 16.20 -23.64 -17.10
C LEU A 400 15.12 -24.00 -16.07
N PRO A 401 13.80 -23.79 -16.31
CA PRO A 401 12.76 -24.21 -15.37
C PRO A 401 12.81 -25.72 -15.05
N GLN A 402 13.21 -26.56 -16.00
CA GLN A 402 13.33 -28.00 -15.78
C GLN A 402 14.44 -28.34 -14.77
N GLU A 403 15.60 -27.67 -14.84
CA GLU A 403 16.69 -27.87 -13.89
C GLU A 403 16.41 -27.20 -12.54
N LEU A 404 15.80 -26.01 -12.52
CA LEU A 404 15.37 -25.35 -11.28
C LEU A 404 14.35 -26.19 -10.51
N ALA A 405 13.39 -26.82 -11.20
CA ALA A 405 12.40 -27.69 -10.57
C ALA A 405 13.00 -28.95 -9.92
N ARG A 406 14.26 -29.31 -10.22
CA ARG A 406 14.97 -30.40 -9.53
C ARG A 406 15.56 -29.98 -8.19
N PHE A 407 15.61 -28.69 -7.88
CA PHE A 407 16.11 -28.20 -6.59
C PHE A 407 15.05 -28.34 -5.50
N ASP A 408 15.48 -28.55 -4.26
CA ASP A 408 14.62 -28.43 -3.08
C ASP A 408 14.76 -27.07 -2.41
N ILE A 409 15.95 -26.47 -2.53
CA ILE A 409 16.28 -25.13 -2.05
C ILE A 409 17.17 -24.49 -3.10
N ASN A 410 16.84 -23.28 -3.53
CA ASN A 410 17.64 -22.49 -4.45
C ASN A 410 18.60 -21.57 -3.69
N LEU A 411 19.82 -21.44 -4.19
CA LEU A 411 20.88 -20.63 -3.61
C LEU A 411 21.07 -19.35 -4.44
N ALA A 412 21.06 -18.20 -3.77
CA ALA A 412 21.35 -16.91 -4.38
C ALA A 412 22.41 -16.09 -3.60
N PRO A 413 23.59 -16.66 -3.28
CA PRO A 413 24.68 -15.92 -2.64
C PRO A 413 25.29 -14.89 -3.59
N LEU A 414 25.65 -13.74 -3.02
CA LEU A 414 26.34 -12.60 -3.58
C LEU A 414 27.26 -11.96 -2.52
N GLU A 415 28.30 -11.26 -2.95
CA GLU A 415 29.15 -10.44 -2.05
C GLU A 415 28.36 -9.19 -1.59
N VAL A 416 28.08 -9.07 -0.28
CA VAL A 416 27.31 -7.94 0.30
C VAL A 416 28.16 -6.68 0.38
N GLY A 417 27.58 -5.51 0.09
CA GLY A 417 28.28 -4.22 0.07
C GLY A 417 29.18 -3.99 -1.15
N ASN A 418 29.41 -5.01 -1.99
CA ASN A 418 30.05 -4.85 -3.29
C ASN A 418 29.08 -4.12 -4.25
N PRO A 419 29.46 -2.95 -4.83
CA PRO A 419 28.53 -2.12 -5.58
C PRO A 419 27.97 -2.81 -6.84
N PHE A 420 28.73 -3.70 -7.47
CA PHE A 420 28.25 -4.49 -8.61
C PHE A 420 27.26 -5.57 -8.17
N CYS A 421 27.44 -6.16 -6.98
CA CYS A 421 26.52 -7.13 -6.41
C CYS A 421 25.22 -6.50 -5.88
N GLU A 422 25.32 -5.33 -5.25
CA GLU A 422 24.19 -4.49 -4.85
C GLU A 422 23.36 -4.00 -6.06
N ALA A 423 23.90 -4.07 -7.27
CA ALA A 423 23.21 -3.68 -8.50
C ALA A 423 22.50 -4.82 -9.25
N LYS A 424 22.91 -6.09 -9.04
CA LYS A 424 22.37 -7.28 -9.73
C LYS A 424 20.85 -7.44 -9.57
N SER A 425 20.19 -8.11 -10.51
CA SER A 425 18.73 -8.29 -10.50
C SER A 425 18.27 -9.61 -9.88
N GLU A 426 17.01 -9.66 -9.45
CA GLU A 426 16.45 -10.73 -8.58
C GLU A 426 16.09 -12.04 -9.32
N LEU A 427 16.70 -12.31 -10.48
CA LEU A 427 16.39 -13.44 -11.38
C LEU A 427 16.32 -14.78 -10.62
N LYS A 428 17.39 -15.09 -9.88
CA LYS A 428 17.52 -16.35 -9.14
C LYS A 428 16.39 -16.56 -8.13
N PHE A 429 15.80 -15.50 -7.58
CA PHE A 429 14.67 -15.60 -6.66
C PHE A 429 13.37 -15.91 -7.41
N PHE A 430 12.98 -15.10 -8.39
CA PHE A 430 11.67 -15.27 -9.02
C PHE A 430 11.59 -16.50 -9.94
N GLU A 431 12.67 -16.88 -10.60
CA GLU A 431 12.68 -18.05 -11.48
C GLU A 431 12.57 -19.36 -10.68
N ALA A 432 13.17 -19.43 -9.48
CA ALA A 432 12.97 -20.54 -8.55
C ALA A 432 11.55 -20.55 -7.93
N ALA A 433 11.01 -19.38 -7.60
CA ALA A 433 9.66 -19.24 -7.07
C ALA A 433 8.58 -19.74 -8.06
N LEU A 434 8.76 -19.55 -9.36
CA LEU A 434 7.84 -20.04 -10.41
C LEU A 434 7.71 -21.57 -10.45
N VAL A 435 8.79 -22.31 -10.11
CA VAL A 435 8.79 -23.77 -10.03
C VAL A 435 8.54 -24.30 -8.60
N GLY A 436 8.11 -23.42 -7.68
CA GLY A 436 7.79 -23.81 -6.31
C GLY A 436 9.02 -24.18 -5.46
N VAL A 437 10.17 -23.55 -5.71
CA VAL A 437 11.40 -23.73 -4.94
C VAL A 437 11.70 -22.46 -4.13
N PRO A 438 11.90 -22.55 -2.80
CA PRO A 438 12.25 -21.40 -1.97
C PRO A 438 13.74 -21.04 -2.14
N THR A 439 14.08 -19.77 -1.93
CA THR A 439 15.45 -19.27 -2.07
C THR A 439 16.03 -18.82 -0.73
N VAL A 440 17.30 -19.15 -0.49
CA VAL A 440 18.16 -18.48 0.50
C VAL A 440 19.14 -17.58 -0.27
N ALA A 441 19.24 -16.31 0.10
CA ALA A 441 19.98 -15.29 -0.64
C ALA A 441 20.86 -14.42 0.28
N SER A 442 21.95 -13.88 -0.28
CA SER A 442 22.68 -12.80 0.41
C SER A 442 21.82 -11.53 0.46
N PRO A 443 21.82 -10.76 1.55
CA PRO A 443 20.96 -9.60 1.71
C PRO A 443 21.54 -8.35 1.02
N THR A 444 21.74 -8.42 -0.29
CA THR A 444 21.94 -7.23 -1.13
C THR A 444 20.60 -6.49 -1.30
N GLY A 445 20.62 -5.19 -1.57
CA GLY A 445 19.44 -4.34 -1.76
C GLY A 445 18.34 -4.92 -2.69
N PRO A 446 18.70 -5.51 -3.84
CA PRO A 446 17.75 -6.22 -4.72
C PRO A 446 17.01 -7.36 -4.01
N TYR A 447 17.70 -8.22 -3.26
CA TYR A 447 17.07 -9.30 -2.50
C TYR A 447 16.35 -8.80 -1.24
N ARG A 448 16.89 -7.82 -0.50
CA ARG A 448 16.16 -7.14 0.61
C ARG A 448 14.86 -6.50 0.12
N SER A 449 14.81 -6.03 -1.13
CA SER A 449 13.59 -5.47 -1.74
C SER A 449 12.58 -6.54 -2.15
N ALA A 450 13.00 -7.77 -2.44
CA ALA A 450 12.18 -8.81 -3.07
C ALA A 450 11.77 -9.96 -2.14
N ILE A 451 12.57 -10.25 -1.11
CA ILE A 451 12.36 -11.33 -0.16
C ILE A 451 11.90 -10.73 1.18
N GLN A 452 10.69 -11.10 1.62
CA GLN A 452 10.33 -10.97 3.02
C GLN A 452 10.94 -12.16 3.77
N ASP A 453 11.93 -11.88 4.62
CA ASP A 453 12.70 -12.89 5.32
C ASP A 453 11.82 -13.82 6.17
N GLY A 454 12.18 -15.10 6.21
CA GLY A 454 11.41 -16.20 6.80
C GLY A 454 10.04 -16.49 6.15
N VAL A 455 9.52 -15.63 5.27
CA VAL A 455 8.13 -15.66 4.78
C VAL A 455 8.04 -16.03 3.30
N THR A 456 8.81 -15.36 2.41
CA THR A 456 8.87 -15.64 0.97
C THR A 456 10.24 -16.19 0.53
N GLY A 457 11.21 -16.23 1.44
CA GLY A 457 12.56 -16.75 1.24
C GLY A 457 13.33 -16.55 2.55
N PHE A 458 14.64 -16.71 2.50
CA PHE A 458 15.52 -16.34 3.61
C PHE A 458 16.66 -15.44 3.15
N LEU A 459 17.05 -14.51 4.03
CA LEU A 459 18.17 -13.60 3.85
C LEU A 459 19.27 -13.96 4.85
N ALA A 460 20.49 -14.18 4.38
CA ALA A 460 21.61 -14.61 5.20
C ALA A 460 22.92 -13.89 4.82
N GLU A 461 23.52 -13.20 5.78
CA GLU A 461 24.79 -12.49 5.63
C GLU A 461 25.96 -13.32 6.18
N SER A 462 25.83 -13.89 7.39
CA SER A 462 26.87 -14.71 8.01
C SER A 462 26.77 -16.21 7.67
N SER A 463 27.89 -16.92 7.84
CA SER A 463 27.95 -18.38 7.62
C SER A 463 27.03 -19.18 8.55
N ASP A 464 26.68 -18.63 9.72
CA ASP A 464 25.73 -19.27 10.65
C ASP A 464 24.28 -19.03 10.21
N GLU A 465 23.92 -17.82 9.78
CA GLU A 465 22.60 -17.54 9.18
C GLU A 465 22.33 -18.42 7.95
N TRP A 466 23.33 -18.57 7.07
CA TRP A 466 23.23 -19.47 5.92
C TRP A 466 23.01 -20.92 6.35
N PHE A 467 23.71 -21.38 7.39
CA PHE A 467 23.53 -22.74 7.90
C PHE A 467 22.16 -22.93 8.56
N ASP A 468 21.67 -21.97 9.35
CA ASP A 468 20.40 -22.08 10.06
C ASP A 468 19.21 -22.03 9.12
N ALA A 469 19.21 -21.10 8.15
CA ALA A 469 18.18 -21.02 7.11
C ALA A 469 18.12 -22.29 6.24
N LEU A 470 19.29 -22.84 5.85
CA LEU A 470 19.36 -24.10 5.11
C LEU A 470 18.94 -25.30 5.97
N SER A 471 19.36 -25.36 7.24
CA SER A 471 19.00 -26.45 8.16
C SER A 471 17.49 -26.49 8.41
N LEU A 472 16.84 -25.33 8.61
CA LEU A 472 15.39 -25.22 8.75
C LEU A 472 14.65 -25.71 7.51
N LEU A 473 15.09 -25.31 6.31
CA LEU A 473 14.47 -25.75 5.05
C LEU A 473 14.75 -27.23 4.69
N ILE A 474 15.86 -27.80 5.16
CA ILE A 474 16.19 -29.23 5.01
C ILE A 474 15.34 -30.08 5.96
N THR A 475 15.10 -29.61 7.19
CA THR A 475 14.42 -30.40 8.24
C THR A 475 12.91 -30.22 8.26
N ASP A 476 12.39 -29.00 8.04
CA ASP A 476 10.94 -28.75 7.95
C ASP A 476 10.47 -28.62 6.49
N THR A 477 10.01 -29.75 5.94
CA THR A 477 9.40 -29.80 4.60
C THR A 477 8.11 -28.96 4.49
N LYS A 478 7.34 -28.80 5.58
CA LYS A 478 6.10 -28.00 5.57
C LYS A 478 6.45 -26.51 5.52
N ARG A 479 7.44 -26.04 6.27
CA ARG A 479 7.96 -24.67 6.16
C ARG A 479 8.54 -24.41 4.77
N ARG A 480 9.33 -25.34 4.23
CA ARG A 480 9.86 -25.27 2.86
C ARG A 480 8.76 -25.08 1.81
N GLN A 481 7.69 -25.87 1.88
CA GLN A 481 6.52 -25.74 0.99
C GLN A 481 5.76 -24.41 1.16
N VAL A 482 5.55 -23.96 2.41
CA VAL A 482 4.86 -22.68 2.69
C VAL A 482 5.67 -21.49 2.16
N VAL A 483 6.98 -21.44 2.42
CA VAL A 483 7.86 -20.37 1.95
C VAL A 483 7.90 -20.34 0.42
N ALA A 484 7.97 -21.50 -0.24
CA ALA A 484 7.92 -21.60 -1.70
C ALA A 484 6.59 -21.12 -2.31
N ARG A 485 5.46 -21.51 -1.72
CA ARG A 485 4.13 -21.03 -2.13
C ARG A 485 3.98 -19.51 -1.97
N ASN A 486 4.50 -18.97 -0.87
CA ASN A 486 4.51 -17.54 -0.61
C ASN A 486 5.42 -16.80 -1.60
N ALA A 487 6.59 -17.36 -1.93
CA ALA A 487 7.48 -16.86 -2.97
C ALA A 487 6.76 -16.76 -4.32
N LEU A 488 6.10 -17.85 -4.75
CA LEU A 488 5.31 -17.87 -5.98
C LEU A 488 4.30 -16.71 -6.00
N HIS A 489 3.46 -16.60 -4.98
CA HIS A 489 2.44 -15.54 -4.91
C HIS A 489 3.05 -14.12 -4.91
N ALA A 490 4.19 -13.91 -4.24
CA ALA A 490 4.90 -12.63 -4.24
C ALA A 490 5.40 -12.23 -5.64
N VAL A 491 5.75 -13.19 -6.49
CA VAL A 491 6.33 -12.90 -7.82
C VAL A 491 5.33 -12.84 -8.97
N LEU A 492 4.15 -13.49 -8.84
CA LEU A 492 3.14 -13.59 -9.91
C LEU A 492 2.73 -12.23 -10.52
N TRP A 493 2.65 -11.18 -9.71
CA TRP A 493 2.42 -9.82 -10.23
C TRP A 493 3.73 -9.11 -10.52
N ARG A 494 4.58 -8.96 -9.49
CA ARG A 494 5.75 -8.06 -9.46
C ARG A 494 6.79 -8.36 -10.53
N TYR A 495 6.92 -9.61 -10.97
CA TYR A 495 7.83 -10.04 -12.03
C TYR A 495 7.07 -10.58 -13.26
N GLY A 496 5.74 -10.47 -13.28
CA GLY A 496 4.86 -10.97 -14.33
C GLY A 496 4.65 -10.02 -15.52
N PRO A 497 4.06 -10.53 -16.63
CA PRO A 497 3.82 -9.73 -17.84
C PRO A 497 2.85 -8.57 -17.62
N ASP A 498 1.89 -8.70 -16.70
CA ASP A 498 0.85 -7.68 -16.47
C ASP A 498 1.43 -6.40 -15.84
N SER A 499 2.27 -6.54 -14.80
CA SER A 499 2.99 -5.42 -14.20
C SER A 499 3.95 -4.79 -15.21
N ARG A 500 4.66 -5.61 -16.00
CA ARG A 500 5.58 -5.12 -17.04
C ARG A 500 4.86 -4.31 -18.13
N ALA A 501 3.63 -4.68 -18.50
CA ALA A 501 2.80 -3.91 -19.42
C ALA A 501 2.38 -2.55 -18.82
N GLN A 502 2.10 -2.48 -17.51
CA GLN A 502 1.84 -1.20 -16.83
C GLN A 502 3.09 -0.31 -16.76
N GLU A 503 4.26 -0.88 -16.44
CA GLU A 503 5.55 -0.16 -16.49
C GLU A 503 5.84 0.41 -17.90
N MET A 504 5.57 -0.38 -18.95
CA MET A 504 5.74 0.06 -20.34
C MET A 504 4.71 1.14 -20.74
N GLN A 505 3.47 1.08 -20.23
CA GLN A 505 2.49 2.15 -20.42
C GLN A 505 3.01 3.48 -19.86
N VAL A 506 3.62 3.49 -18.67
CA VAL A 506 4.21 4.70 -18.08
C VAL A 506 5.34 5.27 -18.97
N LEU A 507 6.16 4.42 -19.58
CA LEU A 507 7.20 4.85 -20.52
C LEU A 507 6.63 5.44 -21.83
N LEU A 508 5.59 4.84 -22.39
CA LEU A 508 4.90 5.36 -23.59
C LEU A 508 4.14 6.66 -23.30
N ASP A 509 3.48 6.74 -22.14
CA ASP A 509 2.82 7.95 -21.64
C ASP A 509 3.80 9.10 -21.42
N TRP A 510 5.05 8.83 -21.05
CA TRP A 510 6.13 9.82 -21.09
C TRP A 510 6.49 10.20 -22.52
N ALA A 511 6.78 9.21 -23.38
CA ALA A 511 7.27 9.43 -24.73
C ALA A 511 6.31 10.27 -25.59
N CYS A 512 5.00 10.13 -25.38
CA CYS A 512 3.96 10.84 -26.12
C CYS A 512 3.72 12.30 -25.67
N ARG A 513 4.34 12.79 -24.58
CA ARG A 513 4.11 14.14 -24.06
C ARG A 513 4.90 15.21 -24.82
N THR A 514 4.16 16.23 -25.28
CA THR A 514 4.70 17.43 -25.93
C THR A 514 4.88 18.58 -24.93
N GLY A 515 6.12 19.06 -24.77
CA GLY A 515 6.46 20.19 -23.91
C GLY A 515 7.60 19.88 -22.93
N ALA A 516 8.02 20.89 -22.17
CA ALA A 516 9.00 20.79 -21.10
C ALA A 516 8.28 20.84 -19.73
N ASP A 517 7.86 19.68 -19.23
CA ASP A 517 7.24 19.48 -17.92
C ASP A 517 8.10 18.50 -17.10
N PRO A 518 8.35 18.72 -15.80
CA PRO A 518 9.56 18.17 -15.17
C PRO A 518 9.36 16.75 -14.66
N LEU A 519 9.64 15.75 -15.51
CA LEU A 519 9.95 14.41 -15.01
C LEU A 519 11.23 14.36 -14.17
N ALA A 520 12.11 15.37 -14.25
CA ALA A 520 13.18 15.58 -13.26
C ALA A 520 12.65 15.89 -11.83
N LYS A 521 11.42 16.39 -11.69
CA LYS A 521 10.74 16.53 -10.38
C LYS A 521 9.81 15.36 -10.08
N ARG A 522 9.17 14.75 -11.10
CA ARG A 522 8.33 13.55 -10.92
C ARG A 522 9.10 12.23 -10.83
N SER A 523 10.41 12.18 -11.11
CA SER A 523 11.25 10.99 -10.87
C SER A 523 11.25 10.59 -9.40
N ASN A 524 11.13 11.55 -8.49
CA ASN A 524 11.03 11.33 -7.04
C ASN A 524 9.62 10.89 -6.59
N VAL A 525 8.69 10.71 -7.54
CA VAL A 525 7.29 10.30 -7.31
C VAL A 525 6.95 9.02 -8.10
N LEU A 526 7.43 8.90 -9.34
CA LEU A 526 7.37 7.70 -10.18
C LEU A 526 8.48 6.68 -9.85
N GLY A 527 9.56 7.16 -9.23
CA GLY A 527 10.69 6.36 -8.73
C GLY A 527 10.73 6.23 -7.21
N ARG A 528 9.69 6.71 -6.50
CA ARG A 528 9.21 5.97 -5.33
C ARG A 528 8.69 4.65 -5.87
N PRO A 529 9.17 3.49 -5.42
CA PRO A 529 8.43 2.28 -5.67
C PRO A 529 7.06 2.44 -5.01
N LEU A 530 6.04 1.78 -5.56
CA LEU A 530 4.92 1.37 -4.74
C LEU A 530 5.46 0.27 -3.81
N GLU A 531 6.07 0.69 -2.70
CA GLU A 531 6.50 -0.18 -1.59
C GLU A 531 5.28 -0.65 -0.80
N HIS A 532 4.31 -1.20 -1.54
CA HIS A 532 3.32 -2.09 -0.99
C HIS A 532 4.08 -3.25 -0.35
N SER A 533 3.84 -3.46 0.94
CA SER A 533 4.20 -4.71 1.60
C SER A 533 3.67 -5.90 0.78
N ILE A 534 4.40 -7.01 0.80
CA ILE A 534 4.03 -8.20 0.04
C ILE A 534 2.76 -8.80 0.69
N ALA A 535 1.60 -8.35 0.22
CA ALA A 535 0.30 -8.83 0.68
C ALA A 535 0.11 -10.26 0.19
N LEU A 536 0.27 -11.22 1.10
CA LEU A 536 0.11 -12.65 0.80
C LEU A 536 -1.32 -13.12 1.12
N PRO A 537 -1.96 -13.89 0.23
CA PRO A 537 -3.29 -14.42 0.48
C PRO A 537 -3.28 -15.45 1.60
N LEU A 538 -4.28 -15.39 2.49
CA LEU A 538 -4.48 -16.39 3.53
C LEU A 538 -4.94 -17.71 2.88
N ILE A 539 -4.07 -18.72 2.91
CA ILE A 539 -4.32 -20.05 2.36
C ILE A 539 -4.53 -21.05 3.51
N PRO A 540 -5.76 -21.53 3.78
CA PRO A 540 -6.01 -22.59 4.76
C PRO A 540 -5.34 -23.92 4.37
N GLU A 541 -5.05 -24.74 5.37
CA GLU A 541 -4.54 -26.11 5.17
C GLU A 541 -5.66 -27.04 4.69
N HIS A 542 -5.34 -27.86 3.70
CA HIS A 542 -6.30 -28.69 2.96
C HIS A 542 -5.63 -29.95 2.41
N ASP A 543 -6.44 -31.00 2.25
CA ASP A 543 -6.07 -32.25 1.61
C ASP A 543 -6.52 -32.28 0.15
N VAL A 544 -5.76 -32.98 -0.69
CA VAL A 544 -6.16 -33.29 -2.08
C VAL A 544 -6.90 -34.63 -2.08
N ILE A 545 -8.23 -34.59 -2.22
CA ILE A 545 -9.11 -35.77 -2.18
C ILE A 545 -9.21 -36.46 -3.55
N PHE A 546 -9.11 -35.68 -4.62
CA PHE A 546 -9.05 -36.16 -6.00
C PHE A 546 -8.21 -35.19 -6.83
N LEU A 547 -7.37 -35.74 -7.71
CA LEU A 547 -6.63 -34.99 -8.71
C LEU A 547 -6.55 -35.83 -9.98
N HIS A 548 -6.87 -35.20 -11.11
CA HIS A 548 -6.63 -35.72 -12.45
C HIS A 548 -6.10 -34.56 -13.28
N GLU A 549 -4.86 -34.67 -13.77
CA GLU A 549 -4.19 -33.62 -14.53
C GLU A 549 -3.55 -34.15 -15.81
N ARG A 550 -3.36 -33.25 -16.77
CA ARG A 550 -2.86 -33.47 -18.14
C ARG A 550 -2.15 -32.19 -18.59
N LEU A 551 -1.18 -32.34 -19.50
CA LEU A 551 -0.60 -31.22 -20.25
C LEU A 551 -1.45 -30.92 -21.51
N PRO A 552 -1.43 -29.68 -22.05
CA PRO A 552 -0.75 -28.47 -21.54
C PRO A 552 -1.51 -27.83 -20.37
N LEU A 553 -1.12 -26.64 -19.93
CA LEU A 553 -1.91 -25.82 -19.01
C LEU A 553 -3.29 -25.45 -19.59
N ALA A 554 -4.25 -25.23 -18.69
CA ALA A 554 -5.57 -24.71 -19.03
C ALA A 554 -5.56 -23.19 -19.20
N SER A 555 -6.15 -22.66 -20.27
CA SER A 555 -6.29 -21.20 -20.48
C SER A 555 -7.23 -20.54 -19.47
N ALA A 556 -8.13 -21.29 -18.82
CA ALA A 556 -8.92 -20.78 -17.69
C ALA A 556 -9.21 -21.88 -16.66
N ALA A 557 -9.18 -21.52 -15.38
CA ALA A 557 -9.68 -22.34 -14.28
C ALA A 557 -11.03 -21.84 -13.78
N VAL A 558 -11.95 -22.75 -13.44
CA VAL A 558 -13.09 -22.45 -12.57
C VAL A 558 -12.77 -22.88 -11.15
N VAL A 559 -13.02 -22.01 -10.18
CA VAL A 559 -12.82 -22.30 -8.75
C VAL A 559 -14.16 -22.25 -8.02
N MET A 560 -14.48 -23.33 -7.29
CA MET A 560 -15.80 -23.53 -6.69
C MET A 560 -15.68 -23.87 -5.20
N PRO A 561 -15.95 -22.91 -4.28
CA PRO A 561 -16.05 -23.17 -2.86
C PRO A 561 -17.39 -23.85 -2.54
N VAL A 562 -17.39 -24.87 -1.67
CA VAL A 562 -18.59 -25.64 -1.34
C VAL A 562 -18.70 -25.83 0.17
N TYR A 563 -19.84 -25.43 0.74
CA TYR A 563 -20.19 -25.69 2.13
C TYR A 563 -21.71 -25.90 2.27
N ASN A 564 -22.16 -27.15 2.33
CA ASN A 564 -23.57 -27.53 2.45
C ASN A 564 -24.48 -27.12 1.26
N TYR A 565 -24.08 -27.44 0.02
CA TYR A 565 -24.81 -27.15 -1.22
C TYR A 565 -25.11 -28.40 -2.08
N ALA A 566 -25.21 -29.59 -1.49
CA ALA A 566 -25.32 -30.87 -2.22
C ALA A 566 -26.45 -30.93 -3.26
N HIS A 567 -27.54 -30.18 -3.04
CA HIS A 567 -28.70 -30.14 -3.93
C HIS A 567 -28.51 -29.33 -5.22
N TYR A 568 -27.63 -28.33 -5.23
CA TYR A 568 -27.41 -27.45 -6.39
C TYR A 568 -26.10 -27.75 -7.13
N LEU A 569 -25.10 -28.27 -6.41
CA LEU A 569 -23.73 -28.47 -6.86
C LEU A 569 -23.60 -29.15 -8.23
N ALA A 570 -24.39 -30.19 -8.50
CA ALA A 570 -24.35 -30.91 -9.78
C ALA A 570 -24.77 -30.02 -10.98
N GLU A 571 -25.74 -29.12 -10.80
CA GLU A 571 -26.21 -28.22 -11.86
C GLU A 571 -25.17 -27.10 -12.16
N ALA A 572 -24.46 -26.64 -11.13
CA ALA A 572 -23.35 -25.70 -11.27
C ALA A 572 -22.17 -26.35 -12.00
N LEU A 573 -21.78 -27.57 -11.60
CA LEU A 573 -20.69 -28.34 -12.23
C LEU A 573 -21.00 -28.70 -13.70
N ASP A 574 -22.23 -29.11 -14.02
CA ASP A 574 -22.65 -29.36 -15.41
C ASP A 574 -22.60 -28.07 -16.27
N SER A 575 -22.80 -26.88 -15.68
CA SER A 575 -22.63 -25.60 -16.39
C SER A 575 -21.17 -25.29 -16.76
N VAL A 576 -20.20 -25.78 -15.97
CA VAL A 576 -18.76 -25.71 -16.27
C VAL A 576 -18.37 -26.73 -17.34
N LYS A 577 -18.87 -27.96 -17.24
CA LYS A 577 -18.70 -29.01 -18.27
C LYS A 577 -19.24 -28.58 -19.64
N ALA A 578 -20.32 -27.81 -19.66
CA ALA A 578 -20.97 -27.30 -20.87
C ALA A 578 -20.30 -26.07 -21.51
N GLN A 579 -19.17 -25.58 -20.99
CA GLN A 579 -18.43 -24.47 -21.61
C GLN A 579 -17.86 -24.84 -22.99
N THR A 580 -17.73 -23.86 -23.88
CA THR A 580 -17.18 -24.00 -25.24
C THR A 580 -15.65 -24.04 -25.27
N LEU A 581 -14.99 -23.33 -24.34
CA LEU A 581 -13.55 -23.42 -24.12
C LEU A 581 -13.16 -24.87 -23.76
N LEU A 582 -12.16 -25.45 -24.42
CA LEU A 582 -11.86 -26.88 -24.26
C LEU A 582 -10.86 -27.13 -23.13
N ASP A 583 -9.84 -26.30 -23.09
CA ASP A 583 -8.69 -26.27 -22.19
C ASP A 583 -9.02 -25.62 -20.84
N ILE A 584 -9.93 -26.26 -20.11
CA ILE A 584 -10.41 -25.82 -18.79
C ILE A 584 -9.75 -26.61 -17.65
N GLU A 585 -9.45 -25.90 -16.57
CA GLU A 585 -9.16 -26.42 -15.24
C GLU A 585 -10.39 -26.26 -14.32
N LEU A 586 -10.63 -27.19 -13.40
CA LEU A 586 -11.71 -27.10 -12.41
C LEU A 586 -11.22 -27.50 -11.02
N VAL A 587 -11.24 -26.55 -10.07
CA VAL A 587 -10.87 -26.80 -8.67
C VAL A 587 -12.09 -26.60 -7.78
N VAL A 588 -12.61 -27.71 -7.24
CA VAL A 588 -13.69 -27.70 -6.24
C VAL A 588 -13.04 -27.83 -4.85
N ILE A 589 -13.50 -27.04 -3.87
CA ILE A 589 -13.02 -27.13 -2.48
C ILE A 589 -14.18 -27.26 -1.50
N ASP A 590 -14.18 -28.35 -0.74
CA ASP A 590 -15.10 -28.56 0.38
C ASP A 590 -14.58 -27.87 1.64
N ASP A 591 -15.34 -26.91 2.17
CA ASP A 591 -14.99 -26.16 3.37
C ASP A 591 -15.52 -26.83 4.65
N CYS A 592 -15.28 -28.14 4.76
CA CYS A 592 -15.84 -29.05 5.77
C CYS A 592 -17.38 -29.10 5.77
N SER A 593 -18.00 -29.46 4.64
CA SER A 593 -19.47 -29.67 4.61
C SER A 593 -19.90 -30.77 5.60
N THR A 594 -21.06 -30.56 6.22
CA THR A 594 -21.75 -31.50 7.10
C THR A 594 -22.88 -32.27 6.40
N ASP A 595 -23.24 -31.89 5.17
CA ASP A 595 -24.15 -32.63 4.29
C ASP A 595 -23.41 -33.59 3.34
N HIS A 596 -24.04 -33.98 2.23
CA HIS A 596 -23.45 -34.88 1.24
C HIS A 596 -22.59 -34.18 0.16
N SER A 597 -22.29 -32.87 0.27
CA SER A 597 -21.63 -32.08 -0.79
C SER A 597 -20.32 -32.69 -1.26
N LEU A 598 -19.44 -33.08 -0.32
CA LEU A 598 -18.14 -33.71 -0.63
C LEU A 598 -18.30 -34.99 -1.46
N ALA A 599 -19.32 -35.81 -1.16
CA ALA A 599 -19.58 -37.05 -1.89
C ALA A 599 -20.19 -36.80 -3.28
N VAL A 600 -21.06 -35.80 -3.42
CA VAL A 600 -21.59 -35.34 -4.71
C VAL A 600 -20.47 -34.79 -5.59
N ALA A 601 -19.59 -33.95 -5.02
CA ALA A 601 -18.40 -33.44 -5.70
C ALA A 601 -17.50 -34.58 -6.18
N GLN A 602 -17.09 -35.47 -5.27
CA GLN A 602 -16.16 -36.56 -5.59
C GLN A 602 -16.72 -37.46 -6.70
N LYS A 603 -17.99 -37.85 -6.62
CA LYS A 603 -18.63 -38.66 -7.66
C LYS A 603 -18.71 -37.94 -8.99
N TRP A 604 -19.19 -36.68 -9.02
CA TRP A 604 -19.32 -35.95 -10.29
C TRP A 604 -17.96 -35.73 -10.94
N LEU A 605 -16.92 -35.40 -10.17
CA LEU A 605 -15.58 -35.17 -10.71
C LEU A 605 -14.96 -36.47 -11.24
N GLN A 606 -15.15 -37.61 -10.57
CA GLN A 606 -14.75 -38.93 -11.08
C GLN A 606 -15.47 -39.30 -12.38
N ASP A 607 -16.80 -39.12 -12.45
CA ASP A 607 -17.60 -39.43 -13.64
C ASP A 607 -17.30 -38.51 -14.85
N ASN A 608 -16.70 -37.32 -14.63
CA ASN A 608 -16.56 -36.28 -15.66
C ASN A 608 -15.12 -35.79 -15.91
N ALA A 609 -14.10 -36.26 -15.17
CA ALA A 609 -12.72 -35.77 -15.25
C ALA A 609 -12.14 -35.70 -16.68
N GLY A 610 -12.54 -36.64 -17.54
CA GLY A 610 -12.11 -36.70 -18.94
C GLY A 610 -12.40 -35.45 -19.77
N ARG A 611 -13.36 -34.59 -19.37
CA ARG A 611 -13.70 -33.31 -20.01
C ARG A 611 -12.63 -32.23 -19.84
N PHE A 612 -11.83 -32.31 -18.78
CA PHE A 612 -10.92 -31.24 -18.35
C PHE A 612 -9.46 -31.58 -18.68
N LEU A 613 -8.62 -30.55 -18.77
CA LEU A 613 -7.16 -30.77 -18.73
C LEU A 613 -6.72 -31.04 -17.29
N ARG A 614 -7.28 -30.29 -16.34
CA ARG A 614 -7.01 -30.47 -14.91
C ARG A 614 -8.30 -30.40 -14.09
N VAL A 615 -8.49 -31.32 -13.16
CA VAL A 615 -9.60 -31.30 -12.23
C VAL A 615 -9.16 -31.76 -10.85
N ALA A 616 -9.60 -31.06 -9.81
CA ALA A 616 -9.24 -31.35 -8.43
C ALA A 616 -10.42 -31.20 -7.47
N LEU A 617 -10.43 -32.05 -6.45
CA LEU A 617 -11.25 -31.89 -5.25
C LEU A 617 -10.32 -31.69 -4.06
N LEU A 618 -10.43 -30.53 -3.42
CA LEU A 618 -9.74 -30.20 -2.19
C LEU A 618 -10.72 -30.28 -1.02
N LYS A 619 -10.19 -30.48 0.19
CA LYS A 619 -10.97 -30.36 1.43
C LYS A 619 -10.16 -29.62 2.49
N ASN A 620 -10.67 -28.50 3.02
CA ASN A 620 -10.02 -27.82 4.13
C ASN A 620 -10.02 -28.69 5.40
N HIS A 621 -9.00 -28.54 6.26
CA HIS A 621 -8.93 -29.26 7.55
C HIS A 621 -9.95 -28.74 8.59
N LYS A 622 -10.48 -27.54 8.38
CA LYS A 622 -11.53 -26.88 9.17
C LYS A 622 -12.29 -25.92 8.27
N ASN A 623 -13.53 -25.58 8.62
CA ASN A 623 -14.25 -24.51 7.92
C ASN A 623 -13.43 -23.20 8.02
N ALA A 624 -13.19 -22.57 6.87
CA ALA A 624 -12.33 -21.41 6.70
C ALA A 624 -13.10 -20.17 6.19
N PHE A 625 -14.39 -20.32 5.85
CA PHE A 625 -15.27 -19.33 5.23
C PHE A 625 -14.90 -18.99 3.77
N LEU A 626 -15.86 -18.35 3.08
CA LEU A 626 -15.93 -18.22 1.63
C LEU A 626 -14.65 -17.68 0.97
N GLY A 627 -14.09 -16.58 1.48
CA GLY A 627 -12.90 -15.97 0.88
C GLY A 627 -11.63 -16.79 1.05
N SER A 628 -11.42 -17.39 2.23
CA SER A 628 -10.28 -18.29 2.46
C SER A 628 -10.40 -19.60 1.67
N ALA A 629 -11.62 -20.13 1.51
CA ALA A 629 -11.89 -21.27 0.63
C ALA A 629 -11.59 -20.91 -0.84
N ARG A 630 -12.07 -19.76 -1.34
CA ARG A 630 -11.70 -19.22 -2.66
C ARG A 630 -10.19 -19.08 -2.80
N ASN A 631 -9.50 -18.50 -1.81
CA ASN A 631 -8.04 -18.35 -1.83
C ASN A 631 -7.30 -19.69 -1.96
N ALA A 632 -7.72 -20.74 -1.25
CA ALA A 632 -7.10 -22.06 -1.37
C ALA A 632 -7.31 -22.69 -2.76
N ALA A 633 -8.53 -22.63 -3.31
CA ALA A 633 -8.79 -23.10 -4.66
C ALA A 633 -7.99 -22.32 -5.72
N ILE A 634 -7.84 -20.99 -5.57
CA ILE A 634 -7.07 -20.15 -6.48
C ILE A 634 -5.57 -20.38 -6.35
N ALA A 635 -5.05 -20.57 -5.14
CA ALA A 635 -3.65 -20.94 -4.91
C ALA A 635 -3.31 -22.26 -5.60
N PHE A 636 -4.19 -23.28 -5.47
CA PHE A 636 -4.03 -24.60 -6.04
C PHE A 636 -4.27 -24.67 -7.57
N ALA A 637 -5.16 -23.83 -8.09
CA ALA A 637 -5.36 -23.67 -9.54
C ALA A 637 -4.06 -23.22 -10.22
N LYS A 638 -3.80 -23.72 -11.42
CA LYS A 638 -2.56 -23.49 -12.15
C LYS A 638 -2.74 -22.46 -13.28
N SER A 639 -3.95 -22.32 -13.81
CA SER A 639 -4.25 -21.36 -14.88
C SER A 639 -3.95 -19.90 -14.47
N PRO A 640 -3.43 -19.06 -15.40
CA PRO A 640 -3.28 -17.62 -15.16
C PRO A 640 -4.61 -16.87 -15.08
N PHE A 641 -5.72 -17.45 -15.56
CA PHE A 641 -7.05 -16.85 -15.53
C PHE A 641 -8.04 -17.71 -14.72
N ILE A 642 -8.82 -17.06 -13.86
CA ILE A 642 -9.58 -17.70 -12.79
C ILE A 642 -11.01 -17.18 -12.80
N MET A 643 -12.01 -18.06 -12.85
CA MET A 643 -13.43 -17.72 -12.71
C MET A 643 -13.97 -18.33 -11.40
N PRO A 644 -14.25 -17.52 -10.36
CA PRO A 644 -15.03 -17.99 -9.22
C PRO A 644 -16.46 -18.34 -9.64
N LEU A 645 -16.97 -19.46 -9.14
CA LEU A 645 -18.35 -19.89 -9.34
C LEU A 645 -18.89 -20.47 -8.03
N ASP A 646 -19.90 -19.83 -7.47
CA ASP A 646 -20.60 -20.34 -6.28
C ASP A 646 -21.54 -21.50 -6.67
N PRO A 647 -21.76 -22.50 -5.79
CA PRO A 647 -22.29 -23.82 -6.15
C PRO A 647 -23.80 -23.87 -6.43
N ASP A 648 -24.50 -22.74 -6.29
CA ASP A 648 -25.89 -22.53 -6.71
C ASP A 648 -26.01 -21.83 -8.08
N ASN A 649 -24.98 -21.12 -8.51
CA ASN A 649 -24.93 -20.32 -9.73
C ASN A 649 -24.49 -21.12 -10.96
N LYS A 650 -24.64 -20.55 -12.17
CA LYS A 650 -24.35 -21.24 -13.44
C LYS A 650 -23.66 -20.35 -14.46
N LEU A 651 -22.68 -20.90 -15.19
CA LEU A 651 -22.09 -20.27 -16.36
C LEU A 651 -22.83 -20.71 -17.64
N LEU A 652 -23.09 -19.78 -18.56
CA LEU A 652 -23.60 -20.10 -19.90
C LEU A 652 -22.43 -20.48 -20.82
N PRO A 653 -22.64 -21.29 -21.89
CA PRO A 653 -21.55 -22.01 -22.57
C PRO A 653 -20.35 -21.17 -23.04
N ARG A 654 -20.54 -19.91 -23.45
CA ARG A 654 -19.46 -19.05 -23.96
C ARG A 654 -18.78 -18.17 -22.90
N CYS A 655 -19.07 -18.36 -21.61
CA CYS A 655 -18.63 -17.44 -20.55
C CYS A 655 -17.11 -17.35 -20.44
N LEU A 656 -16.43 -18.49 -20.29
CA LEU A 656 -14.97 -18.51 -20.17
C LEU A 656 -14.29 -17.99 -21.45
N GLU A 657 -14.76 -18.41 -22.63
CA GLU A 657 -14.26 -17.98 -23.94
C GLU A 657 -14.32 -16.43 -24.11
N ALA A 658 -15.46 -15.82 -23.79
CA ALA A 658 -15.67 -14.39 -24.00
C ALA A 658 -14.93 -13.52 -22.96
N CYS A 659 -14.92 -13.91 -21.68
CA CYS A 659 -14.14 -13.20 -20.66
C CYS A 659 -12.63 -13.32 -20.89
N LEU A 660 -12.14 -14.49 -21.31
CA LEU A 660 -10.73 -14.69 -21.64
C LEU A 660 -10.31 -13.83 -22.84
N ALA A 661 -11.12 -13.78 -23.89
CA ALA A 661 -10.86 -12.94 -25.07
C ALA A 661 -10.80 -11.43 -24.73
N ALA A 662 -11.60 -10.97 -23.76
CA ALA A 662 -11.54 -9.59 -23.26
C ALA A 662 -10.24 -9.30 -22.49
N LEU A 663 -9.77 -10.25 -21.68
CA LEU A 663 -8.51 -10.11 -20.94
C LEU A 663 -7.27 -10.21 -21.83
N HIS A 664 -7.22 -11.16 -22.77
CA HIS A 664 -6.08 -11.35 -23.68
C HIS A 664 -5.69 -10.09 -24.46
N ASN A 665 -6.65 -9.20 -24.72
CA ASN A 665 -6.46 -7.96 -25.48
C ASN A 665 -6.36 -6.70 -24.59
N SER A 666 -6.05 -6.84 -23.29
CA SER A 666 -5.99 -5.70 -22.36
C SER A 666 -5.10 -5.92 -21.12
N THR A 667 -4.69 -4.81 -20.50
CA THR A 667 -4.04 -4.78 -19.17
C THR A 667 -5.04 -4.76 -18.00
N ALA A 668 -6.31 -5.12 -18.24
CA ALA A 668 -7.33 -5.22 -17.20
C ALA A 668 -7.03 -6.40 -16.25
N ALA A 669 -7.32 -6.21 -14.96
CA ALA A 669 -7.14 -7.22 -13.93
C ALA A 669 -8.27 -8.28 -13.90
N MET A 670 -9.43 -7.93 -14.45
CA MET A 670 -10.64 -8.76 -14.46
C MET A 670 -11.57 -8.47 -15.64
N ALA A 671 -12.38 -9.44 -16.05
CA ALA A 671 -13.46 -9.29 -17.02
C ALA A 671 -14.76 -9.94 -16.49
N TYR A 672 -15.83 -9.14 -16.39
CA TYR A 672 -17.12 -9.57 -15.83
C TYR A 672 -18.25 -9.47 -16.87
N PRO A 673 -19.15 -10.46 -16.96
CA PRO A 673 -20.23 -10.48 -17.95
C PRO A 673 -21.47 -9.72 -17.47
N LEU A 674 -22.49 -9.65 -18.34
CA LEU A 674 -23.86 -9.45 -17.87
C LEU A 674 -24.36 -10.76 -17.24
N ILE A 675 -25.03 -10.65 -16.11
CA ILE A 675 -25.50 -11.79 -15.31
C ILE A 675 -27.02 -11.69 -15.19
N GLN A 676 -27.74 -12.78 -15.46
CA GLN A 676 -29.21 -12.83 -15.43
C GLN A 676 -29.68 -13.55 -14.17
N GLN A 677 -30.48 -12.90 -13.33
CA GLN A 677 -31.10 -13.56 -12.19
C GLN A 677 -32.12 -14.62 -12.64
N MET A 678 -32.19 -15.72 -11.87
CA MET A 678 -33.13 -16.83 -12.02
C MET A 678 -33.64 -17.28 -10.63
N GLY A 679 -34.87 -17.80 -10.58
CA GLY A 679 -35.58 -18.07 -9.32
C GLY A 679 -36.64 -17.00 -9.08
N ASP A 680 -36.66 -16.38 -7.90
CA ASP A 680 -37.66 -15.39 -7.49
C ASP A 680 -37.71 -14.13 -8.38
N THR A 681 -36.60 -13.80 -9.06
CA THR A 681 -36.40 -12.54 -9.78
C THR A 681 -35.72 -12.75 -11.13
N SER A 682 -35.81 -11.74 -12.01
CA SER A 682 -35.27 -11.78 -13.38
C SER A 682 -34.49 -10.51 -13.78
N HIS A 683 -33.87 -9.82 -12.82
CA HIS A 683 -33.04 -8.65 -13.10
C HIS A 683 -31.69 -9.00 -13.74
N LEU A 684 -31.09 -8.02 -14.43
CA LEU A 684 -29.71 -8.08 -14.91
C LEU A 684 -28.76 -7.43 -13.91
N MET A 685 -27.62 -8.05 -13.69
CA MET A 685 -26.49 -7.59 -12.88
C MET A 685 -25.25 -7.39 -13.78
N GLY A 686 -24.24 -6.65 -13.30
CA GLY A 686 -23.04 -6.32 -14.10
C GLY A 686 -23.30 -5.34 -15.26
N THR A 687 -24.42 -4.60 -15.24
CA THR A 687 -24.88 -3.76 -16.37
C THR A 687 -24.09 -2.47 -16.59
N GLU A 688 -23.30 -2.04 -15.61
CA GLU A 688 -22.49 -0.82 -15.68
C GLU A 688 -21.01 -1.14 -15.91
N PRO A 689 -20.25 -0.30 -16.66
CA PRO A 689 -18.81 -0.46 -16.84
C PRO A 689 -18.02 -0.12 -15.57
N TRP A 690 -16.75 -0.55 -15.51
CA TRP A 690 -15.88 -0.33 -14.35
C TRP A 690 -15.66 1.16 -14.07
N SER A 691 -15.82 1.56 -12.80
CA SER A 691 -15.52 2.90 -12.31
C SER A 691 -15.22 2.87 -10.81
N ALA A 692 -14.03 3.32 -10.43
CA ALA A 692 -13.65 3.51 -9.03
C ALA A 692 -14.62 4.43 -8.27
N GLU A 693 -15.16 5.46 -8.94
CA GLU A 693 -16.20 6.36 -8.39
C GLU A 693 -17.49 5.62 -8.05
N ARG A 694 -17.89 4.62 -8.85
CA ARG A 694 -19.08 3.80 -8.56
C ARG A 694 -18.82 2.79 -7.46
N ILE A 695 -17.64 2.16 -7.45
CA ILE A 695 -17.20 1.27 -6.36
C ILE A 695 -17.17 2.05 -5.04
N ALA A 696 -16.76 3.33 -5.04
CA ALA A 696 -16.85 4.21 -3.87
C ALA A 696 -18.28 4.43 -3.33
N HIS A 697 -19.32 4.09 -4.10
CA HIS A 697 -20.73 4.23 -3.71
C HIS A 697 -21.44 2.89 -3.45
N GLY A 698 -20.73 1.76 -3.53
CA GLY A 698 -21.26 0.42 -3.25
C GLY A 698 -20.84 -0.63 -4.28
N ASN A 699 -20.99 -1.91 -3.94
CA ASN A 699 -20.74 -2.98 -4.90
C ASN A 699 -21.83 -3.03 -5.98
N TYR A 700 -21.42 -3.24 -7.23
CA TYR A 700 -22.30 -3.48 -8.39
C TYR A 700 -21.75 -4.55 -9.35
N ILE A 701 -20.65 -5.22 -8.96
CA ILE A 701 -19.96 -6.25 -9.72
C ILE A 701 -19.95 -7.52 -8.86
N ASP A 702 -20.65 -8.54 -9.34
CA ASP A 702 -20.79 -9.85 -8.69
C ASP A 702 -19.46 -10.61 -8.59
N ALA A 703 -19.41 -11.70 -7.82
CA ALA A 703 -18.24 -12.56 -7.71
C ALA A 703 -17.92 -13.38 -8.99
N MET A 704 -18.90 -13.63 -9.89
CA MET A 704 -18.71 -14.35 -11.15
C MET A 704 -17.98 -13.51 -12.21
N VAL A 705 -16.68 -13.28 -12.00
CA VAL A 705 -15.79 -12.57 -12.93
C VAL A 705 -14.57 -13.40 -13.25
N MET A 706 -14.03 -13.27 -14.47
CA MET A 706 -12.70 -13.81 -14.75
C MET A 706 -11.64 -12.86 -14.19
N LEU A 707 -10.88 -13.31 -13.20
CA LEU A 707 -9.71 -12.66 -12.62
C LEU A 707 -8.44 -13.04 -13.39
N ARG A 708 -7.43 -12.17 -13.38
CA ARG A 708 -6.03 -12.61 -13.51
C ARG A 708 -5.53 -13.13 -12.17
N LYS A 709 -4.92 -14.32 -12.12
CA LYS A 709 -4.32 -14.87 -10.89
C LYS A 709 -3.21 -13.96 -10.35
N SER A 710 -2.46 -13.30 -11.24
CA SER A 710 -1.47 -12.27 -10.90
C SER A 710 -2.11 -11.11 -10.11
N ALA A 711 -3.25 -10.59 -10.54
CA ALA A 711 -3.97 -9.49 -9.87
C ALA A 711 -4.55 -9.90 -8.51
N TRP A 712 -5.12 -11.12 -8.41
CA TRP A 712 -5.53 -11.70 -7.12
C TRP A 712 -4.36 -11.80 -6.14
N ALA A 713 -3.19 -12.25 -6.60
CA ALA A 713 -1.99 -12.32 -5.77
C ALA A 713 -1.48 -10.92 -5.37
N ALA A 714 -1.48 -9.94 -6.28
CA ALA A 714 -1.12 -8.55 -5.99
C ALA A 714 -1.99 -7.92 -4.87
N ALA A 715 -3.27 -8.30 -4.83
CA ALA A 715 -4.24 -7.82 -3.86
C ALA A 715 -4.10 -8.44 -2.46
N GLY A 716 -3.33 -9.53 -2.30
CA GLY A 716 -3.38 -10.38 -1.11
C GLY A 716 -4.65 -11.24 -1.04
N GLY A 717 -5.30 -11.49 -2.17
CA GLY A 717 -6.51 -12.31 -2.27
C GLY A 717 -7.74 -11.78 -1.51
N TYR A 718 -8.69 -12.69 -1.28
CA TYR A 718 -9.94 -12.44 -0.57
C TYR A 718 -9.73 -12.45 0.96
N GLU A 719 -10.53 -11.65 1.67
CA GLU A 719 -10.73 -11.77 3.12
C GLU A 719 -11.94 -12.67 3.43
N ASN A 720 -12.28 -12.88 4.69
CA ASN A 720 -13.59 -13.39 5.09
C ASN A 720 -14.47 -12.22 5.57
N LEU A 721 -15.53 -11.89 4.82
CA LEU A 721 -16.42 -10.75 5.06
C LEU A 721 -17.90 -11.11 4.87
N HIS A 722 -18.27 -12.37 5.10
CA HIS A 722 -19.62 -12.90 5.20
C HIS A 722 -20.59 -12.43 4.08
N GLY A 723 -20.10 -12.46 2.83
CA GLY A 723 -20.83 -12.11 1.62
C GLY A 723 -20.32 -10.88 0.86
N TRP A 724 -19.34 -10.14 1.40
CA TRP A 724 -18.73 -8.96 0.74
C TRP A 724 -17.24 -9.17 0.38
N GLU A 725 -16.78 -10.42 0.30
CA GLU A 725 -15.40 -10.76 -0.04
C GLU A 725 -14.98 -10.24 -1.42
N ASP A 726 -15.91 -10.21 -2.38
CA ASP A 726 -15.70 -9.64 -3.71
C ASP A 726 -15.52 -8.12 -3.68
N TYR A 727 -16.31 -7.41 -2.87
CA TYR A 727 -16.24 -5.96 -2.75
C TYR A 727 -14.91 -5.46 -2.12
N ASP A 728 -14.38 -6.15 -1.11
CA ASP A 728 -13.02 -5.90 -0.61
C ASP A 728 -11.97 -6.12 -1.70
N LEU A 729 -12.10 -7.18 -2.52
CA LEU A 729 -11.18 -7.42 -3.64
C LEU A 729 -11.27 -6.31 -4.72
N TRP A 730 -12.47 -5.84 -5.05
CA TRP A 730 -12.66 -4.71 -5.98
C TRP A 730 -12.09 -3.40 -5.42
N CYS A 731 -12.18 -3.18 -4.11
CA CYS A 731 -11.56 -2.03 -3.45
C CYS A 731 -10.03 -2.13 -3.44
N LYS A 732 -9.47 -3.29 -3.08
CA LYS A 732 -8.03 -3.60 -3.17
C LYS A 732 -7.47 -3.41 -4.58
N PHE A 733 -8.27 -3.70 -5.61
CA PHE A 733 -7.94 -3.46 -7.01
C PHE A 733 -7.88 -1.96 -7.32
N VAL A 734 -8.90 -1.17 -6.95
CA VAL A 734 -8.90 0.30 -7.12
C VAL A 734 -7.68 0.95 -6.45
N GLU A 735 -7.37 0.54 -5.22
CA GLU A 735 -6.22 1.04 -4.44
C GLU A 735 -4.86 0.79 -5.11
N ARG A 736 -4.77 -0.29 -5.92
CA ARG A 736 -3.58 -0.66 -6.68
C ARG A 736 -3.57 -0.13 -8.12
N GLY A 737 -4.54 0.73 -8.49
CA GLY A 737 -4.71 1.23 -9.85
C GLY A 737 -5.20 0.17 -10.86
N LEU A 738 -5.66 -0.99 -10.37
CA LEU A 738 -6.19 -2.07 -11.18
C LEU A 738 -7.64 -1.77 -11.60
N TRP A 739 -8.05 -2.35 -12.73
CA TRP A 739 -9.33 -2.06 -13.35
C TRP A 739 -9.92 -3.26 -14.09
N GLY A 740 -11.24 -3.24 -14.29
CA GLY A 740 -11.98 -4.34 -14.92
C GLY A 740 -12.60 -3.98 -16.27
N LEU A 741 -12.89 -5.00 -17.07
CA LEU A 741 -13.67 -4.91 -18.31
C LEU A 741 -15.06 -5.50 -18.12
N GLN A 742 -16.07 -4.79 -18.64
CA GLN A 742 -17.41 -5.33 -18.80
C GLN A 742 -17.51 -6.06 -20.15
N VAL A 743 -17.98 -7.30 -20.14
CA VAL A 743 -18.35 -8.06 -21.35
C VAL A 743 -19.87 -7.90 -21.56
N PRO A 744 -20.33 -7.20 -22.62
CA PRO A 744 -21.74 -6.84 -22.80
C PRO A 744 -22.60 -8.00 -23.38
N GLU A 745 -22.34 -9.22 -22.94
CA GLU A 745 -23.10 -10.43 -23.27
C GLU A 745 -23.63 -11.06 -21.98
N ILE A 746 -24.84 -11.63 -22.01
CA ILE A 746 -25.38 -12.41 -20.88
C ILE A 746 -24.69 -13.77 -20.88
N LEU A 747 -23.84 -14.03 -19.90
CA LEU A 747 -22.97 -15.21 -19.87
C LEU A 747 -23.00 -15.99 -18.54
N ALA A 748 -23.72 -15.54 -17.52
CA ALA A 748 -23.95 -16.31 -16.31
C ALA A 748 -25.37 -16.10 -15.75
N LEU A 749 -25.82 -17.03 -14.92
CA LEU A 749 -27.10 -17.03 -14.24
C LEU A 749 -26.89 -17.02 -12.72
N TYR A 750 -27.50 -16.05 -12.03
CA TYR A 750 -27.45 -15.90 -10.58
C TYR A 750 -28.74 -16.46 -9.94
N ARG A 751 -28.64 -17.35 -8.96
CA ARG A 751 -29.82 -17.96 -8.30
C ARG A 751 -30.30 -17.11 -7.13
N VAL A 752 -31.60 -16.83 -7.10
CA VAL A 752 -32.25 -16.16 -5.97
C VAL A 752 -33.21 -17.13 -5.29
N HIS A 753 -32.91 -17.47 -4.03
CA HIS A 753 -33.74 -18.31 -3.16
C HIS A 753 -33.65 -17.87 -1.69
N GLU A 754 -34.63 -18.27 -0.86
CA GLU A 754 -34.73 -17.88 0.56
C GLU A 754 -33.45 -18.15 1.37
N GLN A 755 -32.82 -19.31 1.17
CA GLN A 755 -31.64 -19.74 1.94
C GLN A 755 -30.31 -19.05 1.55
N SER A 756 -30.31 -18.12 0.58
CA SER A 756 -29.06 -17.51 0.07
C SER A 756 -28.30 -16.77 1.19
N MET A 757 -26.96 -16.79 1.14
CA MET A 757 -26.09 -16.20 2.17
C MET A 757 -26.45 -14.74 2.47
N LEU A 758 -26.72 -13.95 1.42
CA LEU A 758 -27.14 -12.55 1.57
C LEU A 758 -28.43 -12.40 2.38
N ARG A 759 -29.41 -13.28 2.17
CA ARG A 759 -30.71 -13.23 2.87
C ARG A 759 -30.68 -13.83 4.28
N THR A 760 -29.82 -14.83 4.53
CA THR A 760 -29.81 -15.59 5.81
C THR A 760 -28.78 -15.09 6.84
N LEU A 761 -27.70 -14.47 6.37
CA LEU A 761 -26.59 -13.98 7.18
C LEU A 761 -26.38 -12.47 7.00
N THR A 762 -26.16 -11.99 5.78
CA THR A 762 -25.72 -10.61 5.52
C THR A 762 -26.81 -9.57 5.86
N HIS A 763 -28.06 -9.79 5.47
CA HIS A 763 -29.20 -8.88 5.72
C HIS A 763 -29.78 -8.91 7.15
N ARG A 764 -29.07 -9.50 8.12
CA ARG A 764 -29.35 -9.19 9.54
C ARG A 764 -28.74 -7.83 9.84
N GLN A 765 -29.55 -6.87 10.26
CA GLN A 765 -29.15 -5.45 10.37
C GLN A 765 -27.85 -5.24 11.17
N GLU A 766 -27.66 -6.01 12.25
CA GLU A 766 -26.45 -6.00 13.09
C GLU A 766 -25.18 -6.49 12.35
N ILE A 767 -25.33 -7.47 11.46
CA ILE A 767 -24.25 -8.02 10.65
C ILE A 767 -23.94 -7.05 9.50
N GLU A 768 -24.96 -6.53 8.82
CA GLU A 768 -24.81 -5.52 7.77
C GLU A 768 -24.09 -4.26 8.32
N ARG A 769 -24.44 -3.79 9.52
CA ARG A 769 -23.72 -2.69 10.19
C ARG A 769 -22.26 -3.01 10.48
N LYS A 770 -21.93 -4.23 10.95
CA LYS A 770 -20.55 -4.66 11.20
C LYS A 770 -19.74 -4.73 9.90
N LEU A 771 -20.33 -5.20 8.82
CA LEU A 771 -19.69 -5.25 7.49
C LEU A 771 -19.44 -3.84 6.93
N TYR A 772 -20.38 -2.89 7.08
CA TYR A 772 -20.12 -1.48 6.75
C TYR A 772 -18.97 -0.89 7.58
N GLN A 773 -18.94 -1.14 8.90
CA GLN A 773 -17.86 -0.67 9.76
C GLN A 773 -16.49 -1.21 9.35
N GLU A 774 -16.41 -2.49 8.95
CA GLU A 774 -15.16 -3.13 8.52
C GLU A 774 -14.74 -2.70 7.11
N ILE A 775 -15.65 -2.65 6.12
CA ILE A 775 -15.28 -2.19 4.77
C ILE A 775 -14.81 -0.72 4.78
N PHE A 776 -15.38 0.14 5.63
CA PHE A 776 -14.90 1.51 5.84
C PHE A 776 -13.65 1.63 6.72
N ARG A 777 -13.26 0.59 7.46
CA ARG A 777 -11.95 0.53 8.15
C ARG A 777 -10.85 0.17 7.15
N ARG A 778 -11.14 -0.79 6.27
CA ARG A 778 -10.21 -1.33 5.28
C ARG A 778 -10.01 -0.39 4.09
N HIS A 779 -11.08 0.30 3.66
CA HIS A 779 -11.09 1.19 2.49
C HIS A 779 -11.64 2.58 2.87
N PRO A 780 -10.80 3.48 3.44
CA PRO A 780 -11.26 4.78 3.96
C PRO A 780 -11.76 5.78 2.90
N TRP A 781 -11.60 5.48 1.61
CA TRP A 781 -11.97 6.34 0.48
C TRP A 781 -13.41 6.14 -0.03
N LEU A 782 -14.15 5.16 0.51
CA LEU A 782 -15.55 4.89 0.16
C LEU A 782 -16.50 5.98 0.73
N ASP A 783 -17.53 6.36 -0.02
CA ASP A 783 -18.51 7.37 0.40
C ASP A 783 -19.58 6.79 1.33
N ARG A 784 -19.31 6.98 2.63
CA ARG A 784 -20.23 6.66 3.73
C ARG A 784 -21.64 7.25 3.59
N LYS A 785 -21.84 8.36 2.87
CA LYS A 785 -23.17 9.00 2.73
C LYS A 785 -24.05 8.32 1.70
N SER A 786 -23.46 7.94 0.56
CA SER A 786 -24.18 7.20 -0.50
C SER A 786 -24.53 5.79 -0.03
N ILE A 787 -23.57 5.12 0.61
CA ILE A 787 -23.71 3.74 1.08
C ILE A 787 -24.64 3.65 2.30
N GLY A 788 -24.47 4.52 3.31
CA GLY A 788 -25.22 4.44 4.57
C GLY A 788 -26.72 4.80 4.49
N LEU A 789 -27.21 5.29 3.35
CA LEU A 789 -28.61 5.70 3.18
C LEU A 789 -29.62 4.53 3.15
N ALA A 790 -29.16 3.29 2.97
CA ALA A 790 -30.01 2.10 2.94
C ALA A 790 -30.59 1.70 4.32
N LEU A 791 -29.90 2.05 5.43
CA LEU A 791 -30.21 1.55 6.77
C LEU A 791 -31.29 2.35 7.55
N LEU A 792 -31.78 3.47 7.01
CA LEU A 792 -32.58 4.44 7.78
C LEU A 792 -34.11 4.33 7.60
N SER A 793 -34.65 3.16 7.25
CA SER A 793 -36.08 3.01 6.86
C SER A 793 -36.83 1.80 7.44
N LEU A 794 -36.86 1.64 8.76
CA LEU A 794 -37.80 0.75 9.47
C LEU A 794 -38.49 1.45 10.66
N SER A 795 -39.51 0.79 11.24
CA SER A 795 -40.53 1.44 12.08
C SER A 795 -40.31 1.25 13.59
N LYS A 796 -40.90 2.13 14.40
CA LYS A 796 -40.89 2.03 15.87
C LYS A 796 -41.74 0.89 16.45
N ALA A 797 -42.61 0.26 15.65
CA ALA A 797 -43.53 -0.77 16.16
C ALA A 797 -42.82 -2.10 16.42
N ASP A 798 -41.86 -2.44 15.56
CA ASP A 798 -41.21 -3.76 15.53
C ASP A 798 -40.24 -3.97 16.71
N LEU A 799 -39.68 -2.87 17.23
CA LEU A 799 -38.78 -2.86 18.39
C LEU A 799 -39.46 -3.24 19.71
N ALA A 800 -40.79 -3.15 19.82
CA ALA A 800 -41.51 -3.35 21.08
C ALA A 800 -41.93 -4.82 21.34
N ALA A 801 -41.64 -5.75 20.42
CA ALA A 801 -42.13 -7.12 20.46
C ALA A 801 -41.12 -8.16 20.97
N LEU A 802 -39.85 -7.78 21.17
CA LEU A 802 -38.74 -8.71 21.43
C LEU A 802 -38.33 -8.82 22.92
N ASP A 803 -38.61 -7.80 23.74
CA ASP A 803 -38.26 -7.77 25.19
C ASP A 803 -39.03 -8.80 26.06
N ALA A 804 -39.89 -9.63 25.46
CA ALA A 804 -40.94 -10.36 26.18
C ALA A 804 -40.66 -11.85 26.46
N THR A 805 -39.57 -12.44 25.95
CA THR A 805 -39.22 -13.85 26.20
C THR A 805 -37.71 -14.12 26.22
N ASP A 806 -37.09 -14.09 27.40
CA ASP A 806 -36.45 -15.31 27.93
C ASP A 806 -36.08 -15.20 29.42
N THR A 807 -36.51 -16.18 30.22
CA THR A 807 -36.08 -16.36 31.62
C THR A 807 -36.16 -17.83 32.05
N ASN A 808 -35.05 -18.57 31.99
CA ASN A 808 -34.69 -19.63 32.94
C ASN A 808 -33.36 -20.33 32.59
N SER A 809 -32.40 -20.36 33.52
CA SER A 809 -31.97 -21.58 34.25
C SER A 809 -30.53 -21.48 34.78
N ASN A 810 -30.30 -22.13 35.93
CA ASN A 810 -29.11 -22.00 36.76
C ASN A 810 -27.86 -22.70 36.22
N LEU A 811 -26.68 -22.22 36.62
CA LEU A 811 -25.63 -23.09 37.20
C LEU A 811 -24.81 -22.32 38.26
N GLN A 812 -24.06 -23.03 39.10
CA GLN A 812 -23.70 -22.55 40.45
C GLN A 812 -22.27 -22.01 40.63
N GLN A 813 -22.18 -21.06 41.56
CA GLN A 813 -21.05 -20.42 42.23
C GLN A 813 -19.68 -21.13 42.27
N SER A 814 -18.62 -20.33 42.13
CA SER A 814 -17.44 -20.39 43.02
C SER A 814 -16.84 -18.99 43.23
N LYS A 815 -16.75 -18.52 44.49
CA LYS A 815 -16.01 -17.29 44.87
C LYS A 815 -14.55 -17.63 45.22
N PRO A 816 -13.62 -16.69 44.97
CA PRO A 816 -12.76 -16.20 46.06
C PRO A 816 -13.16 -14.81 46.57
N ASN A 817 -12.46 -14.32 47.59
CA ASN A 817 -12.79 -13.14 48.40
C ASN A 817 -11.70 -12.04 48.32
N ASP A 818 -12.05 -10.88 48.88
CA ASP A 818 -11.22 -9.80 49.43
C ASP A 818 -10.26 -9.03 48.49
N MET A 819 -10.70 -7.82 48.11
CA MET A 819 -9.91 -6.74 47.49
C MET A 819 -9.75 -5.50 48.41
N ASP A 820 -10.38 -5.49 49.59
CA ASP A 820 -10.60 -4.28 50.39
C ASP A 820 -9.38 -3.81 51.20
N SER A 821 -8.23 -4.50 51.15
CA SER A 821 -7.09 -4.29 52.06
C SER A 821 -6.02 -3.30 51.55
N LEU A 822 -6.20 -2.65 50.41
CA LEU A 822 -5.16 -1.82 49.76
C LEU A 822 -5.22 -0.30 50.09
N HIS A 823 -6.09 0.14 50.99
CA HIS A 823 -6.38 1.56 51.20
C HIS A 823 -5.47 2.34 52.18
N SER A 824 -4.26 1.86 52.52
CA SER A 824 -3.36 2.61 53.42
C SER A 824 -1.85 2.35 53.22
N VAL A 825 -1.04 3.30 53.73
CA VAL A 825 0.43 3.32 53.79
C VAL A 825 1.17 3.58 52.47
N PHE A 826 1.64 4.82 52.28
CA PHE A 826 2.74 5.16 51.36
C PHE A 826 3.56 6.37 51.84
N ALA A 827 4.57 6.14 52.69
CA ALA A 827 5.69 7.06 52.97
C ALA A 827 6.80 6.28 53.72
N GLY A 828 8.10 6.45 53.45
CA GLY A 828 8.76 7.34 52.48
C GLY A 828 10.25 7.00 52.30
N ALA A 829 10.81 7.19 51.09
CA ALA A 829 12.15 6.78 50.64
C ALA A 829 12.46 5.26 50.70
N GLU A 830 12.21 4.57 51.82
CA GLU A 830 12.10 3.10 51.90
C GLU A 830 11.08 2.58 50.86
N GLN A 831 10.07 3.42 50.58
CA GLN A 831 9.09 3.38 49.49
C GLN A 831 9.52 2.77 48.15
N ARG A 832 10.76 2.91 47.66
CA ARG A 832 11.10 2.43 46.30
C ARG A 832 11.06 0.90 46.22
N SER A 833 11.79 0.23 47.12
CA SER A 833 11.77 -1.23 47.22
C SER A 833 10.41 -1.76 47.66
N GLU A 834 9.71 -1.04 48.54
CA GLU A 834 8.34 -1.38 48.95
C GLU A 834 7.35 -1.29 47.78
N ARG A 835 7.43 -0.23 46.96
CA ARG A 835 6.58 -0.09 45.76
C ARG A 835 6.91 -1.15 44.73
N LEU A 836 8.19 -1.50 44.50
CA LEU A 836 8.55 -2.64 43.65
C LEU A 836 7.94 -3.95 44.18
N ALA A 837 8.01 -4.22 45.48
CA ALA A 837 7.42 -5.40 46.11
C ALA A 837 5.88 -5.44 46.05
N LEU A 838 5.21 -4.29 45.94
CA LEU A 838 3.77 -4.21 45.71
C LEU A 838 3.42 -4.37 44.22
N LEU A 839 4.14 -3.65 43.34
CA LEU A 839 4.00 -3.67 41.88
C LEU A 839 4.14 -5.09 41.32
N ILE A 840 5.10 -5.88 41.80
CA ILE A 840 5.44 -7.19 41.23
C ILE A 840 4.26 -8.16 41.11
N ASN A 841 3.25 -8.04 41.98
CA ASN A 841 2.02 -8.83 41.93
C ASN A 841 1.11 -8.46 40.75
N LEU A 842 1.10 -7.17 40.40
CA LEU A 842 0.39 -6.62 39.25
C LEU A 842 1.15 -6.86 37.94
N LEU A 843 2.48 -6.89 38.00
CA LEU A 843 3.35 -6.96 36.83
C LEU A 843 3.26 -8.29 36.08
N ARG A 844 3.39 -8.22 34.76
CA ARG A 844 3.49 -9.33 33.82
C ARG A 844 4.58 -9.04 32.78
N CYS A 845 5.24 -10.07 32.27
CA CYS A 845 6.21 -9.91 31.20
C CYS A 845 5.54 -9.27 29.96
N PRO A 846 6.07 -8.17 29.38
CA PRO A 846 5.54 -7.57 28.16
C PRO A 846 5.29 -8.58 27.03
N ILE A 847 6.23 -9.53 26.89
CA ILE A 847 6.31 -10.52 25.80
C ILE A 847 5.47 -11.78 26.12
N THR A 848 5.79 -12.50 27.21
CA THR A 848 5.16 -13.80 27.51
C THR A 848 3.84 -13.69 28.27
N LYS A 849 3.51 -12.50 28.80
CA LYS A 849 2.40 -12.21 29.73
C LYS A 849 2.38 -13.08 31.01
N GLU A 850 3.46 -13.83 31.29
CA GLU A 850 3.69 -14.56 32.54
C GLU A 850 3.87 -13.61 33.73
N ARG A 851 3.79 -14.14 34.95
CA ARG A 851 4.21 -13.42 36.16
C ARG A 851 5.71 -13.15 36.14
N LEU A 852 6.10 -12.02 36.72
CA LEU A 852 7.50 -11.67 37.00
C LEU A 852 7.80 -11.91 38.48
N ARG A 853 9.03 -12.31 38.78
CA ARG A 853 9.58 -12.44 40.15
C ARG A 853 10.95 -11.79 40.22
N LEU A 854 11.33 -11.27 41.38
CA LEU A 854 12.61 -10.61 41.59
C LEU A 854 13.74 -11.66 41.62
N SER A 855 14.91 -11.30 41.10
CA SER A 855 16.13 -12.10 41.22
C SER A 855 16.55 -12.22 42.70
N GLU A 856 17.37 -13.23 43.02
CA GLU A 856 17.95 -13.38 44.37
C GLU A 856 18.88 -12.22 44.77
N ARG A 857 19.27 -11.36 43.82
CA ARG A 857 20.13 -10.19 44.01
C ARG A 857 19.36 -8.86 44.07
N GLY A 858 18.09 -8.83 43.67
CA GLY A 858 17.27 -7.60 43.61
C GLY A 858 17.49 -6.72 42.39
N ASP A 859 18.31 -7.16 41.43
CA ASP A 859 18.79 -6.41 40.25
C ASP A 859 17.97 -6.66 38.96
N GLU A 860 17.16 -7.73 38.92
CA GLU A 860 16.40 -8.14 37.74
C GLU A 860 15.00 -8.67 38.10
N LEU A 861 14.03 -8.49 37.21
CA LEU A 861 12.77 -9.23 37.17
C LEU A 861 12.87 -10.37 36.15
N ILE A 862 12.56 -11.58 36.58
CA ILE A 862 12.63 -12.83 35.80
C ILE A 862 11.21 -13.36 35.59
N SER A 863 10.86 -13.85 34.39
CA SER A 863 9.56 -14.49 34.20
C SER A 863 9.44 -15.85 34.89
N GLU A 864 8.21 -16.30 35.15
CA GLU A 864 7.91 -17.53 35.89
C GLU A 864 8.54 -18.79 35.26
N SER A 865 8.66 -18.84 33.93
CA SER A 865 9.37 -19.89 33.18
C SER A 865 10.90 -19.75 33.13
N GLY A 866 11.45 -18.60 33.54
CA GLY A 866 12.86 -18.26 33.37
C GLY A 866 13.26 -17.88 31.93
N GLN A 867 12.30 -17.67 31.03
CA GLN A 867 12.59 -17.36 29.61
C GLN A 867 12.98 -15.90 29.36
N THR A 868 12.60 -14.96 30.22
CA THR A 868 12.88 -13.52 30.05
C THR A 868 13.38 -12.87 31.34
N TYR A 869 14.26 -11.88 31.17
CA TYR A 869 14.97 -11.15 32.22
C TYR A 869 14.89 -9.65 31.91
N TRP A 870 14.65 -8.84 32.92
CA TRP A 870 14.36 -7.40 32.78
C TRP A 870 15.05 -6.61 33.90
N PRO A 871 15.90 -5.61 33.60
CA PRO A 871 16.73 -4.97 34.61
C PRO A 871 15.95 -4.05 35.56
N VAL A 872 16.47 -3.86 36.77
CA VAL A 872 15.94 -2.95 37.81
C VAL A 872 16.97 -1.85 38.08
N GLN A 873 16.68 -0.63 37.61
CA GLN A 873 17.56 0.53 37.76
C GLN A 873 17.03 1.42 38.89
N ASP A 874 17.83 1.65 39.95
CA ASP A 874 17.46 2.48 41.11
C ASP A 874 16.07 2.11 41.70
N GLY A 875 15.89 0.81 41.96
CA GLY A 875 14.68 0.21 42.54
C GLY A 875 13.46 0.16 41.61
N ARG A 876 13.62 0.47 40.32
CA ARG A 876 12.53 0.65 39.35
C ARG A 876 12.74 -0.26 38.12
N PRO A 877 11.79 -1.10 37.73
CA PRO A 877 11.99 -2.10 36.67
C PRO A 877 11.85 -1.47 35.28
N ILE A 878 12.68 -1.94 34.34
CA ILE A 878 12.64 -1.55 32.93
C ILE A 878 11.97 -2.68 32.16
N LEU A 879 10.72 -2.45 31.77
CA LEU A 879 9.83 -3.37 31.08
C LEU A 879 9.48 -2.83 29.69
N PHE A 880 10.51 -2.30 29.02
CA PHE A 880 10.48 -1.78 27.66
C PHE A 880 11.41 -2.64 26.81
N GLN A 881 10.89 -3.27 25.74
CA GLN A 881 11.65 -4.28 24.99
C GLN A 881 12.88 -3.67 24.30
N GLY A 882 14.05 -4.27 24.53
CA GLY A 882 15.34 -3.79 24.00
C GLY A 882 16.00 -2.66 24.78
N MET A 883 15.37 -2.15 25.84
CA MET A 883 15.97 -1.15 26.73
C MET A 883 16.61 -1.84 27.95
N HIS A 884 17.94 -1.67 28.11
CA HIS A 884 18.70 -2.24 29.23
C HIS A 884 19.03 -1.22 30.33
N GLU A 885 19.05 0.07 29.98
CA GLU A 885 19.22 1.20 30.89
C GLU A 885 18.33 2.34 30.38
N ALA A 886 17.68 3.07 31.29
CA ALA A 886 16.80 4.18 30.97
C ALA A 886 17.44 5.53 31.36
N ALA A 887 17.12 6.57 30.60
CA ALA A 887 17.58 7.93 30.89
C ALA A 887 16.98 8.45 32.21
N ILE A 888 17.83 8.94 33.11
CA ILE A 888 17.41 9.56 34.37
C ILE A 888 17.36 11.09 34.21
N TYR A 889 16.20 11.67 34.45
CA TYR A 889 16.00 13.12 34.50
C TYR A 889 16.18 13.65 35.94
N PRO A 890 16.71 14.87 36.13
CA PRO A 890 16.93 15.43 37.46
C PRO A 890 15.60 15.75 38.16
N ASP A 891 15.56 15.72 39.49
CA ASP A 891 14.32 15.95 40.26
C ASP A 891 13.67 17.34 40.07
N SER A 892 14.43 18.30 39.52
CA SER A 892 13.94 19.62 39.13
C SER A 892 13.31 19.68 37.73
N HIS A 893 13.38 18.61 36.95
CA HIS A 893 12.70 18.51 35.66
C HIS A 893 11.22 18.24 35.86
N LEU A 894 10.38 19.07 35.25
CA LEU A 894 8.93 18.88 35.20
C LEU A 894 8.48 19.08 33.75
N SER A 895 7.92 18.04 33.16
CA SER A 895 7.27 18.07 31.85
C SER A 895 5.89 18.75 31.95
N ASN A 896 5.06 18.69 30.91
CA ASN A 896 3.71 19.27 30.91
C ASN A 896 2.90 18.82 32.16
N PRO A 897 2.55 19.73 33.11
CA PRO A 897 1.94 19.31 34.37
C PRO A 897 0.52 18.79 34.16
N LEU A 898 0.14 17.73 34.89
CA LEU A 898 -1.22 17.17 34.86
C LEU A 898 -2.27 18.29 35.03
N CYS A 899 -3.30 18.32 34.17
CA CYS A 899 -4.34 19.35 34.23
C CYS A 899 -5.22 19.21 35.50
N GLU A 900 -6.01 20.23 35.85
CA GLU A 900 -6.86 20.18 37.04
C GLU A 900 -7.87 19.03 36.98
N ARG A 901 -8.46 18.76 35.80
CA ARG A 901 -9.38 17.64 35.59
C ARG A 901 -8.71 16.28 35.80
N ALA A 902 -7.47 16.09 35.34
CA ALA A 902 -6.68 14.89 35.62
C ALA A 902 -6.45 14.71 37.12
N ARG A 903 -5.92 15.75 37.81
CA ARG A 903 -5.68 15.70 39.27
C ARG A 903 -6.95 15.40 40.05
N LYS A 904 -8.08 16.00 39.65
CA LYS A 904 -9.38 15.76 40.25
C LYS A 904 -9.82 14.30 40.07
N LEU A 905 -9.81 13.78 38.83
CA LEU A 905 -10.15 12.38 38.54
C LEU A 905 -9.26 11.39 39.31
N ILE A 906 -7.97 11.68 39.44
CA ILE A 906 -7.03 10.91 40.27
C ILE A 906 -7.47 10.93 41.75
N SER A 907 -7.76 12.11 42.31
CA SER A 907 -8.15 12.26 43.73
C SER A 907 -9.56 11.73 44.06
N GLU A 908 -10.46 11.65 43.07
CA GLU A 908 -11.80 11.06 43.21
C GLU A 908 -11.80 9.53 42.98
N THR A 909 -10.70 8.97 42.45
CA THR A 909 -10.54 7.52 42.24
C THR A 909 -9.92 6.87 43.48
N SER A 910 -10.65 5.95 44.12
CA SER A 910 -10.18 5.27 45.33
C SER A 910 -9.28 4.06 45.06
N GLY A 911 -9.49 3.34 43.95
CA GLY A 911 -8.67 2.20 43.54
C GLY A 911 -7.43 2.61 42.73
N LEU A 912 -6.85 1.68 41.99
CA LEU A 912 -5.54 1.87 41.34
C LEU A 912 -5.64 2.74 40.08
N VAL A 913 -4.70 3.68 39.93
CA VAL A 913 -4.58 4.55 38.76
C VAL A 913 -3.26 4.27 38.05
N LEU A 914 -3.26 4.23 36.73
CA LEU A 914 -2.06 4.22 35.90
C LEU A 914 -1.88 5.61 35.27
N ASN A 915 -0.75 6.27 35.50
CA ASN A 915 -0.38 7.48 34.78
C ASN A 915 0.73 7.16 33.78
N LEU A 916 0.47 7.34 32.49
CA LEU A 916 1.39 7.13 31.36
C LEU A 916 2.09 8.43 30.95
N SER A 917 2.38 9.29 31.93
CA SER A 917 2.93 10.64 31.75
C SER A 917 3.61 11.10 33.04
N ALA A 918 4.47 10.23 33.59
CA ALA A 918 5.09 10.41 34.90
C ALA A 918 5.94 11.69 35.00
N GLY A 919 6.50 12.15 33.87
CA GLY A 919 7.26 13.41 33.81
C GLY A 919 6.44 14.66 34.16
N GLY A 920 5.10 14.60 34.11
CA GLY A 920 4.18 15.69 34.48
C GLY A 920 3.70 15.66 35.94
N SER A 921 4.07 14.64 36.73
CA SER A 921 3.62 14.46 38.12
C SER A 921 4.50 15.21 39.11
N VAL A 922 3.98 16.31 39.68
CA VAL A 922 4.64 17.09 40.75
C VAL A 922 4.60 16.38 42.10
N THR A 923 3.49 15.71 42.42
CA THR A 923 3.22 15.12 43.73
C THR A 923 2.82 13.66 43.61
N ARG A 924 3.63 12.75 44.16
CA ARG A 924 3.32 11.31 44.19
C ARG A 924 2.08 11.03 45.04
N ALA A 925 1.13 10.31 44.46
CA ALA A 925 -0.06 9.80 45.15
C ALA A 925 0.09 8.31 45.51
N ALA A 926 -0.62 7.88 46.55
CA ALA A 926 -0.58 6.51 47.07
C ALA A 926 -0.96 5.46 46.02
N ASN A 927 -2.14 5.64 45.43
CA ASN A 927 -2.83 4.71 44.52
C ASN A 927 -2.49 4.91 43.04
N VAL A 928 -1.63 5.87 42.69
CA VAL A 928 -1.13 6.07 41.33
C VAL A 928 0.13 5.22 41.13
N ILE A 929 0.22 4.55 39.98
CA ILE A 929 1.43 3.92 39.45
C ILE A 929 1.91 4.78 38.28
N GLU A 930 3.15 5.25 38.39
CA GLU A 930 3.75 6.20 37.45
C GLU A 930 4.62 5.44 36.43
N ALA A 931 4.17 5.34 35.18
CA ALA A 931 4.83 4.59 34.11
C ALA A 931 5.20 5.51 32.94
N GLU A 932 6.36 5.28 32.33
CA GLU A 932 6.94 6.23 31.37
C GLU A 932 8.01 5.58 30.48
N ALA A 933 8.44 6.24 29.40
CA ALA A 933 9.59 5.81 28.59
C ALA A 933 10.97 6.14 29.21
N ALA A 934 11.01 6.90 30.31
CA ALA A 934 12.23 7.34 31.01
C ALA A 934 12.02 7.50 32.53
N LEU A 935 13.12 7.59 33.28
CA LEU A 935 13.11 7.70 34.74
C LEU A 935 13.09 9.15 35.20
N PHE A 936 11.90 9.65 35.56
CA PHE A 936 11.72 10.91 36.28
C PHE A 936 11.70 10.67 37.81
N SER A 937 11.60 11.76 38.58
CA SER A 937 11.58 11.74 40.06
C SER A 937 10.49 10.83 40.64
N ASN A 938 9.30 10.86 40.05
CA ASN A 938 8.12 10.12 40.49
C ASN A 938 7.87 8.81 39.73
N THR A 939 8.57 8.51 38.63
CA THR A 939 8.42 7.24 37.87
C THR A 939 8.64 6.02 38.76
N ASP A 940 7.76 5.01 38.67
CA ASP A 940 7.85 3.72 39.36
C ASP A 940 8.45 2.61 38.49
N LEU A 941 8.17 2.64 37.18
CA LEU A 941 8.70 1.70 36.18
C LEU A 941 8.87 2.37 34.82
N VAL A 942 9.76 1.83 34.00
CA VAL A 942 9.86 2.17 32.58
C VAL A 942 9.09 1.13 31.78
N ALA A 943 8.20 1.54 30.89
CA ALA A 943 7.26 0.63 30.22
C ALA A 943 6.91 1.10 28.81
N ASP A 944 6.71 0.14 27.91
CA ASP A 944 6.13 0.41 26.59
C ASP A 944 4.59 0.46 26.67
N ALA A 945 3.99 1.58 26.26
CA ALA A 945 2.54 1.77 26.23
C ALA A 945 1.84 0.82 25.23
N HIS A 946 2.54 0.33 24.21
CA HIS A 946 2.02 -0.64 23.25
C HIS A 946 1.96 -2.07 23.80
N HIS A 947 2.64 -2.35 24.92
CA HIS A 947 2.79 -3.68 25.52
C HIS A 947 2.73 -3.66 27.06
N LEU A 948 1.79 -2.89 27.62
CA LEU A 948 1.70 -2.57 29.05
C LEU A 948 1.96 -3.80 29.98
N PRO A 949 2.96 -3.73 30.88
CA PRO A 949 3.47 -4.87 31.65
C PRO A 949 2.60 -5.22 32.88
N PHE A 950 1.28 -5.11 32.77
CA PHE A 950 0.34 -5.34 33.86
C PHE A 950 -0.63 -6.47 33.54
N GLN A 951 -1.18 -7.08 34.59
CA GLN A 951 -2.30 -7.99 34.50
C GLN A 951 -3.58 -7.29 34.00
N ASP A 952 -4.46 -8.06 33.37
CA ASP A 952 -5.73 -7.56 32.86
C ASP A 952 -6.64 -7.07 34.00
N GLY A 953 -7.36 -5.97 33.76
CA GLY A 953 -8.42 -5.50 34.65
C GLY A 953 -8.01 -5.03 36.05
N CYS A 954 -6.77 -4.57 36.26
CA CYS A 954 -6.30 -4.12 37.58
C CYS A 954 -6.41 -2.61 37.88
N PHE A 955 -6.74 -1.76 36.89
CA PHE A 955 -6.84 -0.30 37.08
C PHE A 955 -8.28 0.22 37.05
N ASP A 956 -8.56 1.19 37.91
CA ASP A 956 -9.79 2.00 37.97
C ASP A 956 -9.76 3.16 36.96
N LEU A 957 -8.57 3.74 36.73
CA LEU A 957 -8.35 4.91 35.88
C LEU A 957 -7.00 4.79 35.17
N VAL A 958 -6.94 5.18 33.89
CA VAL A 958 -5.69 5.49 33.19
C VAL A 958 -5.68 6.95 32.75
N VAL A 959 -4.56 7.62 32.95
CA VAL A 959 -4.29 9.01 32.53
C VAL A 959 -3.10 9.02 31.57
N ALA A 960 -3.20 9.78 30.47
CA ALA A 960 -2.06 10.08 29.61
C ALA A 960 -2.18 11.50 29.03
N MET A 961 -1.24 12.38 29.35
CA MET A 961 -1.24 13.79 28.95
C MET A 961 -0.16 14.04 27.89
N ASN A 962 -0.58 14.37 26.67
CA ASN A 962 0.29 14.68 25.52
C ASN A 962 1.26 13.54 25.15
N ALA A 963 0.85 12.29 25.34
CA ALA A 963 1.68 11.11 25.05
C ALA A 963 1.27 10.36 23.77
N PHE A 964 0.03 10.52 23.30
CA PHE A 964 -0.53 9.74 22.18
C PHE A 964 -0.02 10.20 20.80
N GLU A 965 0.43 11.45 20.71
CA GLU A 965 1.21 12.02 19.63
C GLU A 965 2.61 11.37 19.50
N HIS A 966 3.10 10.77 20.59
CA HIS A 966 4.41 10.12 20.69
C HIS A 966 4.37 8.58 20.68
N TYR A 967 3.18 7.98 20.55
CA TYR A 967 3.03 6.53 20.38
C TYR A 967 3.00 6.18 18.89
N ALA A 968 3.74 5.13 18.50
CA ALA A 968 3.88 4.70 17.11
C ALA A 968 2.65 3.93 16.61
N ASP A 969 1.93 3.22 17.50
CA ASP A 969 0.59 2.70 17.26
C ASP A 969 -0.36 3.09 18.41
N PRO A 970 -1.01 4.27 18.32
CA PRO A 970 -1.97 4.72 19.33
C PRO A 970 -3.25 3.87 19.39
N VAL A 971 -3.54 3.00 18.41
CA VAL A 971 -4.66 2.04 18.49
C VAL A 971 -4.26 0.86 19.38
N LEU A 972 -3.05 0.32 19.19
CA LEU A 972 -2.50 -0.72 20.05
C LEU A 972 -2.38 -0.23 21.50
N ALA A 973 -1.83 0.98 21.72
CA ALA A 973 -1.77 1.58 23.06
C ALA A 973 -3.16 1.77 23.69
N ALA A 974 -4.15 2.25 22.94
CA ALA A 974 -5.54 2.34 23.44
C ALA A 974 -6.14 0.95 23.79
N SER A 975 -5.77 -0.11 23.06
CA SER A 975 -6.22 -1.47 23.34
C SER A 975 -5.54 -2.11 24.56
N GLU A 976 -4.26 -1.84 24.82
CA GLU A 976 -3.61 -2.24 26.08
C GLU A 976 -4.19 -1.49 27.28
N ILE A 977 -4.49 -0.18 27.13
CA ILE A 977 -5.22 0.59 28.15
C ILE A 977 -6.60 -0.02 28.41
N TYR A 978 -7.33 -0.42 27.36
CA TYR A 978 -8.58 -1.15 27.50
C TYR A 978 -8.39 -2.49 28.22
N ARG A 979 -7.30 -3.24 27.95
CA ARG A 979 -7.01 -4.51 28.62
C ARG A 979 -6.75 -4.35 30.13
N VAL A 980 -5.90 -3.39 30.52
CA VAL A 980 -5.49 -3.24 31.93
C VAL A 980 -6.55 -2.53 32.80
N LEU A 981 -7.49 -1.80 32.20
CA LEU A 981 -8.66 -1.25 32.91
C LEU A 981 -9.66 -2.33 33.30
N ARG A 982 -10.19 -2.24 34.53
CA ARG A 982 -11.32 -3.07 34.98
C ARG A 982 -12.63 -2.64 34.28
N PRO A 983 -13.70 -3.46 34.29
CA PRO A 983 -15.03 -3.01 33.86
C PRO A 983 -15.48 -1.77 34.68
N GLU A 984 -16.12 -0.80 34.04
CA GLU A 984 -16.35 0.57 34.57
C GLU A 984 -15.10 1.44 34.77
N GLY A 985 -13.89 0.93 34.52
CA GLY A 985 -12.65 1.71 34.59
C GLY A 985 -12.63 2.82 33.54
N LYS A 986 -12.00 3.97 33.87
CA LYS A 986 -11.99 5.17 33.01
C LYS A 986 -10.65 5.40 32.33
N VAL A 987 -10.67 6.12 31.21
CA VAL A 987 -9.47 6.59 30.52
C VAL A 987 -9.59 8.09 30.26
N PHE A 988 -8.55 8.86 30.58
CA PHE A 988 -8.53 10.32 30.43
C PHE A 988 -7.26 10.77 29.69
N ILE A 989 -7.44 11.38 28.52
CA ILE A 989 -6.36 11.62 27.55
C ILE A 989 -6.35 13.08 27.09
N HIS A 990 -5.15 13.66 26.99
CA HIS A 990 -4.85 14.89 26.24
C HIS A 990 -3.91 14.53 25.08
N THR A 991 -4.12 15.10 23.88
CA THR A 991 -3.22 14.87 22.73
C THR A 991 -3.29 16.01 21.70
N ALA A 992 -2.19 16.25 20.98
CA ALA A 992 -1.99 17.29 19.98
C ALA A 992 -2.92 17.23 18.76
N PHE A 993 -3.14 18.39 18.12
CA PHE A 993 -3.84 18.51 16.83
C PHE A 993 -3.19 19.51 15.86
N LEU A 994 -2.98 20.76 16.27
CA LEU A 994 -2.30 21.80 15.48
C LEU A 994 -1.07 22.33 16.23
N GLN A 995 -0.24 21.40 16.69
CA GLN A 995 1.05 21.72 17.30
C GLN A 995 2.17 21.63 16.26
N PRO A 996 3.22 22.46 16.37
CA PRO A 996 4.44 22.27 15.60
C PRO A 996 5.06 20.89 15.85
N LEU A 997 5.90 20.43 14.91
CA LEU A 997 6.75 19.26 15.14
C LEU A 997 7.71 19.56 16.30
N HIS A 998 7.67 18.71 17.33
CA HIS A 998 8.55 18.77 18.50
C HIS A 998 9.09 17.36 18.81
N GLU A 999 10.09 17.29 19.68
CA GLU A 999 10.74 16.02 20.11
C GLU A 999 11.07 15.03 18.97
N PRO A 1000 11.67 15.47 17.84
CA PRO A 1000 12.00 14.57 16.73
C PRO A 1000 13.05 13.54 17.13
N PRO A 1001 12.95 12.28 16.66
CA PRO A 1001 12.01 11.76 15.66
C PRO A 1001 10.66 11.27 16.22
N TYR A 1002 10.35 11.51 17.50
CA TYR A 1002 9.31 10.77 18.24
C TYR A 1002 7.92 11.43 18.26
N HIS A 1003 7.65 12.49 17.50
CA HIS A 1003 6.29 13.01 17.30
C HIS A 1003 5.72 12.44 16.00
N PHE A 1004 4.79 11.49 16.12
CA PHE A 1004 4.20 10.74 15.01
C PHE A 1004 2.84 11.28 14.56
N TYR A 1005 2.01 11.79 15.49
CA TYR A 1005 0.59 12.10 15.22
C TYR A 1005 0.13 13.46 15.76
N ASN A 1006 -0.30 14.34 14.85
CA ASN A 1006 -1.20 15.46 15.16
C ASN A 1006 -2.64 14.99 14.91
N CYS A 1007 -3.43 14.78 15.97
CA CYS A 1007 -4.68 14.03 15.92
C CYS A 1007 -5.93 14.92 15.88
N THR A 1008 -6.84 14.67 14.93
CA THR A 1008 -8.19 15.28 14.97
C THR A 1008 -9.06 14.60 16.02
N ARG A 1009 -10.10 15.29 16.53
CA ARG A 1009 -11.11 14.67 17.42
C ARG A 1009 -11.69 13.35 16.87
N TYR A 1010 -11.79 13.22 15.53
CA TYR A 1010 -12.29 12.01 14.86
C TYR A 1010 -11.28 10.86 14.88
N GLY A 1011 -9.98 11.16 14.94
CA GLY A 1011 -8.91 10.19 15.19
C GLY A 1011 -8.93 9.73 16.64
N LEU A 1012 -9.01 10.65 17.60
CA LEU A 1012 -9.06 10.35 19.03
C LEU A 1012 -10.29 9.49 19.40
N ALA A 1013 -11.48 9.87 18.90
CA ALA A 1013 -12.69 9.04 19.01
C ALA A 1013 -12.59 7.66 18.32
N ARG A 1014 -11.68 7.51 17.34
CA ARG A 1014 -11.47 6.24 16.64
C ARG A 1014 -10.46 5.35 17.37
N TRP A 1015 -9.46 5.92 18.02
CA TRP A 1015 -8.52 5.19 18.87
C TRP A 1015 -9.23 4.57 20.07
N PHE A 1016 -10.09 5.33 20.76
CA PHE A 1016 -10.85 4.87 21.93
C PHE A 1016 -12.26 4.33 21.59
N ALA A 1017 -12.45 3.77 20.40
CA ALA A 1017 -13.77 3.33 19.91
C ALA A 1017 -14.40 2.14 20.68
N GLU A 1018 -13.65 1.45 21.56
CA GLU A 1018 -14.19 0.41 22.46
C GLU A 1018 -14.68 0.96 23.81
N PHE A 1019 -14.50 2.25 24.07
CA PHE A 1019 -14.94 2.93 25.29
C PHE A 1019 -16.24 3.70 25.07
N GLU A 1020 -17.08 3.74 26.11
CA GLU A 1020 -18.20 4.67 26.22
C GLU A 1020 -17.64 6.09 26.42
N GLN A 1021 -17.61 6.87 25.34
CA GLN A 1021 -17.15 8.27 25.37
C GLN A 1021 -18.07 9.11 26.26
N GLN A 1022 -17.56 9.54 27.41
CA GLN A 1022 -18.24 10.46 28.32
C GLN A 1022 -18.01 11.92 27.90
N ASP A 1023 -16.81 12.23 27.39
CA ASP A 1023 -16.43 13.57 26.93
C ASP A 1023 -15.42 13.49 25.77
N LEU A 1024 -15.49 14.48 24.88
CA LEU A 1024 -14.52 14.74 23.83
C LEU A 1024 -14.66 16.21 23.41
N CYS A 1025 -13.72 17.04 23.82
CA CYS A 1025 -13.79 18.49 23.65
C CYS A 1025 -12.40 19.12 23.49
N VAL A 1026 -12.40 20.40 23.15
CA VAL A 1026 -11.23 21.28 23.30
C VAL A 1026 -11.24 21.81 24.73
N SER A 1027 -10.25 21.44 25.54
CA SER A 1027 -10.12 21.92 26.91
C SER A 1027 -9.48 23.32 26.96
N ASP A 1028 -9.51 23.95 28.14
CA ASP A 1028 -8.98 25.31 28.36
C ASP A 1028 -7.48 25.46 28.07
N ASN A 1029 -6.73 24.35 27.93
CA ASN A 1029 -5.32 24.34 27.53
C ASN A 1029 -5.10 24.09 26.03
N PHE A 1030 -6.16 23.85 25.26
CA PHE A 1030 -6.10 23.54 23.83
C PHE A 1030 -6.91 24.49 22.94
N HIS A 1031 -7.58 25.50 23.50
CA HIS A 1031 -8.33 26.49 22.71
C HIS A 1031 -7.42 27.21 21.68
N PRO A 1032 -7.99 27.82 20.62
CA PRO A 1032 -7.22 28.26 19.45
C PRO A 1032 -6.10 29.28 19.72
N GLY A 1033 -6.16 30.01 20.83
CA GLY A 1033 -5.06 30.90 21.24
C GLY A 1033 -3.74 30.16 21.47
N TYR A 1034 -3.77 28.93 22.00
CA TYR A 1034 -2.57 28.11 22.20
C TYR A 1034 -1.93 27.70 20.87
N ALA A 1035 -2.74 27.25 19.90
CA ALA A 1035 -2.26 26.86 18.58
C ALA A 1035 -1.59 28.04 17.87
N LEU A 1036 -2.25 29.20 17.86
CA LEU A 1036 -1.72 30.43 17.26
C LEU A 1036 -0.42 30.89 17.95
N GLY A 1037 -0.41 30.96 19.28
CA GLY A 1037 0.75 31.42 20.04
C GLY A 1037 1.99 30.52 19.84
N TRP A 1038 1.81 29.20 19.77
CA TRP A 1038 2.91 28.25 19.56
C TRP A 1038 3.38 28.24 18.11
N LEU A 1039 2.47 28.13 17.12
CA LEU A 1039 2.82 28.15 15.70
C LEU A 1039 3.59 29.43 15.31
N LEU A 1040 3.16 30.60 15.82
CA LEU A 1040 3.88 31.85 15.61
C LEU A 1040 5.22 31.88 16.36
N SER A 1041 5.30 31.28 17.57
CA SER A 1041 6.55 31.19 18.33
C SER A 1041 7.64 30.40 17.60
N GLU A 1042 7.28 29.30 16.91
CA GLU A 1042 8.25 28.54 16.11
C GLU A 1042 8.65 29.27 14.83
N VAL A 1043 7.70 29.94 14.15
CA VAL A 1043 8.04 30.80 12.99
C VAL A 1043 9.04 31.90 13.38
N GLU A 1044 8.91 32.47 14.58
CA GLU A 1044 9.89 33.42 15.08
C GLU A 1044 11.24 32.78 15.42
N LEU A 1045 11.25 31.58 16.02
CA LEU A 1045 12.50 30.85 16.30
C LEU A 1045 13.24 30.49 15.00
N MET A 1046 12.52 30.01 13.97
CA MET A 1046 13.07 29.78 12.63
C MET A 1046 13.67 31.06 12.02
N LEU A 1047 12.94 32.19 12.09
CA LEU A 1047 13.44 33.47 11.58
C LEU A 1047 14.65 33.99 12.37
N SER A 1048 14.78 33.67 13.66
CA SER A 1048 15.94 34.01 14.49
C SER A 1048 17.14 33.06 14.30
N ALA A 1049 16.91 31.80 13.90
CA ALA A 1049 17.95 30.78 13.75
C ALA A 1049 18.50 30.68 12.32
N GLU A 1050 17.64 30.74 11.30
CA GLU A 1050 17.98 30.58 9.88
C GLU A 1050 17.83 31.89 9.08
N GLY A 1051 17.05 32.84 9.59
CA GLY A 1051 16.83 34.15 8.96
C GLY A 1051 17.84 35.21 9.38
N SER A 1052 17.49 36.47 9.16
CA SER A 1052 18.23 37.61 9.73
C SER A 1052 17.58 38.07 11.03
N SER A 1053 18.39 38.57 11.97
CA SER A 1053 17.89 39.19 13.20
C SER A 1053 16.95 40.37 12.92
N GLU A 1054 17.14 41.08 11.80
CA GLU A 1054 16.22 42.11 11.33
C GLU A 1054 14.86 41.51 10.91
N SER A 1055 14.85 40.41 10.16
CA SER A 1055 13.61 39.72 9.76
C SER A 1055 12.83 39.17 10.96
N ALA A 1056 13.51 38.59 11.94
CA ALA A 1056 12.89 38.16 13.19
C ALA A 1056 12.32 39.35 13.99
N GLN A 1057 13.01 40.50 14.01
CA GLN A 1057 12.51 41.70 14.66
C GLN A 1057 11.34 42.36 13.90
N GLN A 1058 11.37 42.34 12.56
CA GLN A 1058 10.24 42.78 11.73
C GLN A 1058 8.99 41.91 11.97
N PHE A 1059 9.16 40.59 12.13
CA PHE A 1059 8.05 39.68 12.48
C PHE A 1059 7.50 39.95 13.89
N LYS A 1060 8.36 40.15 14.90
CA LYS A 1060 7.97 40.58 16.25
C LYS A 1060 7.22 41.93 16.26
N ASN A 1061 7.60 42.85 15.37
CA ASN A 1061 7.03 44.19 15.27
C ASN A 1061 5.76 44.25 14.38
N ALA A 1062 5.42 43.17 13.66
CA ALA A 1062 4.21 43.11 12.85
C ALA A 1062 2.94 43.01 13.71
N GLU A 1063 1.77 43.31 13.13
CA GLU A 1063 0.50 43.24 13.87
C GLU A 1063 0.21 41.85 14.46
N VAL A 1064 0.68 40.76 13.84
CA VAL A 1064 0.57 39.40 14.39
C VAL A 1064 1.61 39.07 15.48
N GLY A 1065 2.65 39.89 15.64
CA GLY A 1065 3.78 39.64 16.53
C GLY A 1065 3.45 39.72 18.02
N HIS A 1066 2.39 40.44 18.42
CA HIS A 1066 1.98 40.50 19.83
C HIS A 1066 1.50 39.13 20.36
N LEU A 1067 0.93 38.30 19.48
CA LEU A 1067 0.40 36.96 19.77
C LEU A 1067 1.50 35.97 20.21
N LEU A 1068 2.77 36.24 19.89
CA LEU A 1068 3.93 35.44 20.34
C LEU A 1068 3.99 35.34 21.88
N ASN A 1069 3.53 36.36 22.58
CA ASN A 1069 3.56 36.40 24.03
C ASN A 1069 2.58 35.41 24.67
N TRP A 1070 1.46 35.07 24.01
CA TRP A 1070 0.45 34.17 24.56
C TRP A 1070 1.02 32.79 24.91
N TRP A 1071 2.01 32.31 24.14
CA TRP A 1071 2.78 31.11 24.45
C TRP A 1071 3.83 31.37 25.54
N ARG A 1072 4.67 32.39 25.33
CA ARG A 1072 5.92 32.62 26.10
C ARG A 1072 5.73 33.32 27.47
N ASN A 1073 4.60 33.96 27.70
CA ASN A 1073 4.29 34.71 28.92
C ASN A 1073 2.80 34.51 29.30
N PRO A 1074 2.50 33.66 30.30
CA PRO A 1074 1.14 33.41 30.75
C PRO A 1074 0.36 34.67 31.14
N ASN A 1075 1.02 35.73 31.62
CA ASN A 1075 0.36 36.98 32.01
C ASN A 1075 -0.20 37.77 30.80
N SER A 1076 0.22 37.44 29.57
CA SER A 1076 -0.35 38.05 28.36
C SER A 1076 -1.67 37.41 27.92
N ARG A 1077 -2.15 36.40 28.66
CA ARG A 1077 -3.44 35.70 28.41
C ARG A 1077 -4.65 36.46 28.98
N GLU A 1078 -4.44 37.66 29.52
CA GLU A 1078 -5.47 38.66 29.84
C GLU A 1078 -5.96 39.43 28.59
N ASP A 1079 -5.39 39.14 27.42
CA ASP A 1079 -5.76 39.72 26.12
C ASP A 1079 -7.25 39.46 25.79
N PRO A 1080 -8.05 40.50 25.46
CA PRO A 1080 -9.45 40.32 25.08
C PRO A 1080 -9.66 39.32 23.94
N LEU A 1081 -8.73 39.24 22.96
CA LEU A 1081 -8.83 38.29 21.86
C LEU A 1081 -8.51 36.86 22.30
N TRP A 1082 -7.59 36.66 23.27
CA TRP A 1082 -7.37 35.35 23.88
C TRP A 1082 -8.63 34.85 24.60
N HIS A 1083 -9.31 35.74 25.33
CA HIS A 1083 -10.59 35.44 25.98
C HIS A 1083 -11.71 35.17 24.96
N GLU A 1084 -11.84 35.95 23.88
CA GLU A 1084 -12.82 35.67 22.82
C GLU A 1084 -12.59 34.31 22.15
N LEU A 1085 -11.32 33.93 21.92
CA LEU A 1085 -10.96 32.63 21.34
C LEU A 1085 -11.29 31.45 22.28
N SER A 1086 -11.10 31.59 23.59
CA SER A 1086 -11.44 30.54 24.56
C SER A 1086 -12.95 30.42 24.81
N GLN A 1087 -13.71 31.49 24.60
CA GLN A 1087 -15.18 31.50 24.70
C GLN A 1087 -15.90 31.15 23.38
N LEU A 1088 -15.16 30.80 22.31
CA LEU A 1088 -15.77 30.29 21.08
C LEU A 1088 -16.56 28.99 21.36
N PRO A 1089 -17.70 28.74 20.68
CA PRO A 1089 -18.39 27.46 20.77
C PRO A 1089 -17.47 26.30 20.38
N GLN A 1090 -17.60 25.15 21.05
CA GLN A 1090 -16.75 23.96 20.81
C GLN A 1090 -16.59 23.60 19.32
N PRO A 1091 -17.65 23.52 18.48
CA PRO A 1091 -17.51 23.24 17.03
C PRO A 1091 -16.73 24.30 16.21
N SER A 1092 -16.48 25.48 16.78
CA SER A 1092 -15.57 26.49 16.23
C SER A 1092 -14.14 26.27 16.72
N GLN A 1093 -13.95 25.97 18.01
CA GLN A 1093 -12.63 25.64 18.58
C GLN A 1093 -12.02 24.40 17.93
N GLU A 1094 -12.80 23.32 17.78
CA GLU A 1094 -12.41 22.02 17.19
C GLU A 1094 -11.73 22.12 15.81
N ARG A 1095 -11.89 23.26 15.11
CA ARG A 1095 -11.34 23.48 13.78
C ARG A 1095 -9.91 24.05 13.79
N VAL A 1096 -9.49 24.64 14.91
CA VAL A 1096 -8.23 25.39 15.08
C VAL A 1096 -7.60 25.21 16.46
N ALA A 1097 -7.97 24.13 17.18
CA ALA A 1097 -7.46 23.79 18.50
C ALA A 1097 -6.00 23.26 18.46
N ALA A 1098 -5.26 23.46 19.55
CA ALA A 1098 -3.93 22.87 19.72
C ALA A 1098 -3.98 21.37 20.07
N GLY A 1099 -5.13 20.84 20.48
CA GLY A 1099 -5.30 19.45 20.87
C GLY A 1099 -6.73 19.15 21.30
N PHE A 1100 -6.93 17.95 21.85
CA PHE A 1100 -8.22 17.48 22.35
C PHE A 1100 -8.09 16.78 23.70
N GLU A 1101 -9.11 16.95 24.53
CA GLU A 1101 -9.33 16.23 25.77
C GLU A 1101 -10.40 15.16 25.55
N TYR A 1102 -10.15 13.93 26.02
CA TYR A 1102 -11.08 12.80 25.91
C TYR A 1102 -11.25 12.12 27.28
N LEU A 1103 -12.49 11.76 27.61
CA LEU A 1103 -12.84 10.94 28.78
C LEU A 1103 -13.72 9.77 28.32
N GLY A 1104 -13.20 8.55 28.44
CA GLY A 1104 -13.94 7.31 28.14
C GLY A 1104 -14.15 6.45 29.37
N GLN A 1105 -15.16 5.58 29.35
CA GLN A 1105 -15.40 4.54 30.35
C GLN A 1105 -15.50 3.16 29.70
N LYS A 1106 -14.89 2.14 30.30
CA LYS A 1106 -14.98 0.75 29.85
C LYS A 1106 -16.34 0.16 30.27
N PRO A 1107 -17.10 -0.52 29.38
CA PRO A 1107 -18.43 -1.05 29.72
C PRO A 1107 -18.48 -1.98 30.95
N LYS A 1108 -19.65 -2.00 31.63
CA LYS A 1108 -19.92 -2.81 32.84
C LYS A 1108 -19.77 -4.31 32.64
N THR A 1109 -20.38 -4.80 31.57
CA THR A 1109 -20.26 -6.16 31.06
C THR A 1109 -19.62 -6.05 29.69
N ARG A 1110 -19.03 -7.15 29.19
CA ARG A 1110 -18.72 -7.22 27.76
C ARG A 1110 -20.04 -7.44 27.01
N THR A 1111 -20.80 -6.37 26.82
CA THR A 1111 -21.89 -6.32 25.84
C THR A 1111 -21.34 -6.92 24.55
N SER A 1112 -21.97 -7.98 24.03
CA SER A 1112 -21.59 -8.44 22.69
C SER A 1112 -21.77 -7.22 21.77
N ALA A 1113 -20.78 -6.92 20.91
CA ALA A 1113 -20.66 -5.62 20.23
C ALA A 1113 -21.73 -5.42 19.14
N THR A 1114 -22.98 -5.34 19.57
CA THR A 1114 -24.18 -5.72 18.82
C THR A 1114 -25.35 -4.84 19.28
N GLU A 1115 -25.58 -4.70 20.59
CA GLU A 1115 -26.75 -4.00 21.17
C GLU A 1115 -26.61 -2.47 21.30
N VAL A 1116 -25.44 -1.88 21.00
CA VAL A 1116 -25.23 -0.41 21.05
C VAL A 1116 -24.64 0.11 19.74
N ALA A 1117 -25.43 0.05 18.66
CA ALA A 1117 -25.46 0.99 17.51
C ALA A 1117 -26.45 0.52 16.44
#